data_AF-A0A927CQB0-F1
#
_entry.id   AF-A0A927CQB0-F1
#
_cell.length_a   1.000
_cell.length_b   1.000
_cell.length_c   1.000
_cell.angle_alpha   90.00
_cell.angle_beta   90.00
_cell.angle_gamma   90.00
#
_symmetry.space_group_name_H-M   'P 1'
#
loop_
_entity.id
_entity.type
_entity.pdbx_description
1 polymer ?
#
loop_
_entity_poly.entity_id
_entity_poly.type
_entity_poly.pdbx_seq_one_letter_code
_entity_poly.pdbx_strand_id
1 'polypeptide(L)'
;MKSNDADTKRKESTAESRVQGNQPRPARAGLGSYEGIMTLQRLAGNRAVAQLMNAAQTADAPIQRQSGLNSLGAISLDLAGGDVAKADVIRRMIDKYGPIKVRSAAIDLPDAFASLERAEMTMQFLEQPGAGPELAAVAQRLAGAADDRYLKLLKLMLDAKAAAGSMDLDAARLEIVCALADEIGENKGHLQYVVLSVVRSDDLEATAKKLDRVKTFNFNEKLEQKVDSEAKKFADWNLKDKLFAIDKEESEQKKKAFDDQREAASQVPKVKKEKSEFKKGQLLGEEQQKRAKPKQDEIALDAEKKRQDAKGPEYELALDERKGKYAQYYQAVGFHPQADAALAMASNWFDQALKIMDIVMLGKDGETLAFKSGLSIDKLIGLRNKFAPGQIAQLLQQLKIAGLTPFMEYPIYTAFLKALLAQVPWAPLQDLAKYVGKFHAYCEDPAATGHFVTLVQGYSVKEIVNLLEAAPPYKTPDVNKMSLLVALSAKADSASTLLAALNLCERAEWDAARVLAEQGAWPDGAKAAELELAIEGRMMANIDKDDQFARWIKNLAVLAEKGYHTITYGNVVTLGGKMLTKEVLCTVSGNGLNESFVVHGHPGAGKAQVGSPNASDIHLKPSGGYNVNTRLKREQIPVVIWNGIGDARRKELTKQ
;
A
#
# COMPACT_ATOMS: atom_id res chain seq x y z
N MET A 1 48.24 -13.68 17.65
CA MET A 1 48.40 -12.21 17.85
C MET A 1 47.55 -11.89 19.09
N LYS A 2 48.07 -11.44 20.24
CA LYS A 2 48.70 -10.12 20.55
C LYS A 2 47.77 -8.96 20.09
N SER A 3 47.45 -7.88 20.80
CA SER A 3 47.75 -7.32 22.17
C SER A 3 47.01 -5.95 22.26
N ASN A 4 46.55 -5.33 23.36
CA ASN A 4 46.53 -5.57 24.83
C ASN A 4 45.32 -4.77 25.44
N ASP A 5 44.85 -4.98 26.69
CA ASP A 5 45.18 -4.27 27.97
C ASP A 5 45.60 -2.78 27.87
N ALA A 6 45.35 -1.85 28.82
CA ALA A 6 44.45 -1.76 29.99
C ALA A 6 44.55 -0.32 30.61
N ASP A 7 43.94 -0.11 31.79
CA ASP A 7 44.37 0.78 32.90
C ASP A 7 44.07 2.32 32.99
N THR A 8 43.07 2.62 33.83
CA THR A 8 43.08 3.38 35.13
C THR A 8 43.80 4.72 35.42
N LYS A 9 43.22 5.42 36.44
CA LYS A 9 43.80 6.35 37.47
C LYS A 9 43.89 7.88 37.24
N ARG A 10 42.89 8.58 37.83
CA ARG A 10 42.96 9.35 39.11
C ARG A 10 44.29 10.03 39.53
N LYS A 11 44.29 11.38 39.58
CA LYS A 11 44.94 12.33 40.54
C LYS A 11 44.52 13.76 40.12
N GLU A 12 44.29 14.80 40.93
CA GLU A 12 44.66 15.16 42.31
C GLU A 12 46.14 15.56 42.55
N SER A 13 46.44 16.87 42.47
CA SER A 13 47.23 17.68 43.43
C SER A 13 47.28 19.16 42.98
N THR A 14 46.93 20.20 43.75
CA THR A 14 47.48 20.76 45.02
C THR A 14 48.81 21.53 44.88
N ALA A 15 48.80 22.82 45.28
CA ALA A 15 49.89 23.61 45.90
C ALA A 15 49.26 24.92 46.44
N GLU A 16 49.13 25.15 47.75
CA GLU A 16 50.13 25.72 48.71
C GLU A 16 50.31 27.25 48.57
N SER A 17 50.45 28.09 49.61
CA SER A 17 50.91 27.86 51.00
C SER A 17 50.31 28.88 52.01
N ARG A 18 50.11 28.40 53.27
CA ARG A 18 50.33 29.01 54.63
C ARG A 18 50.67 30.51 54.76
N VAL A 19 50.31 31.21 55.85
CA VAL A 19 50.76 31.01 57.27
C VAL A 19 49.71 31.40 58.35
N GLN A 20 49.90 30.82 59.54
CA GLN A 20 49.12 30.85 60.80
C GLN A 20 48.89 32.23 61.49
N GLY A 21 47.88 32.28 62.37
CA GLY A 21 47.71 33.28 63.45
C GLY A 21 46.57 32.92 64.42
N ASN A 22 46.76 33.10 65.74
CA ASN A 22 45.82 32.63 66.79
C ASN A 22 44.69 33.62 67.18
N GLN A 23 43.69 33.07 67.87
CA GLN A 23 42.58 33.66 68.67
C GLN A 23 42.83 35.05 69.35
N PRO A 24 41.78 35.86 69.70
CA PRO A 24 40.50 35.41 70.29
C PRO A 24 39.20 36.15 69.91
N ARG A 25 38.07 35.75 70.54
CA ARG A 25 36.76 36.44 70.54
C ARG A 25 36.87 37.88 71.07
N PRO A 26 36.01 38.78 70.56
CA PRO A 26 35.36 39.77 71.43
C PRO A 26 33.82 39.71 71.34
N ALA A 27 33.16 40.30 72.35
CA ALA A 27 31.71 40.31 72.52
C ALA A 27 31.05 41.55 71.86
N ARG A 28 29.71 41.58 71.92
CA ARG A 28 28.86 42.78 71.73
C ARG A 28 29.53 44.06 72.25
N ALA A 29 29.67 45.06 71.39
CA ALA A 29 29.84 46.46 71.76
C ALA A 29 28.60 47.23 71.28
N GLY A 30 27.93 47.94 72.19
CA GLY A 30 26.69 48.66 71.89
C GLY A 30 26.94 50.02 71.22
N LEU A 31 26.15 50.35 70.21
CA LEU A 31 26.09 51.66 69.54
C LEU A 31 25.40 52.72 70.42
N GLY A 32 25.86 52.86 71.67
CA GLY A 32 25.29 53.77 72.68
C GLY A 32 26.32 54.50 73.54
N SER A 33 27.63 54.39 73.24
CA SER A 33 28.67 55.12 73.96
C SER A 33 29.02 56.46 73.28
N TYR A 34 29.36 57.45 74.11
CA TYR A 34 29.62 58.84 73.72
C TYR A 34 30.77 59.00 72.71
N GLU A 35 31.71 58.05 72.67
CA GLU A 35 32.85 58.03 71.74
C GLU A 35 32.45 57.71 70.29
N GLY A 36 31.38 56.92 70.07
CA GLY A 36 30.87 56.65 68.73
C GLY A 36 30.31 57.90 68.05
N ILE A 37 29.68 58.78 68.84
CA ILE A 37 29.09 60.04 68.38
C ILE A 37 30.20 61.04 67.99
N MET A 38 31.25 61.16 68.82
CA MET A 38 32.43 61.98 68.52
C MET A 38 33.14 61.54 67.24
N THR A 39 33.20 60.23 66.98
CA THR A 39 33.85 59.67 65.77
C THR A 39 33.05 60.00 64.51
N LEU A 40 31.71 59.97 64.58
CA LEU A 40 30.82 60.38 63.50
C LEU A 40 30.87 61.89 63.22
N GLN A 41 30.94 62.74 64.26
CA GLN A 41 31.10 64.19 64.09
C GLN A 41 32.41 64.56 63.37
N ARG A 42 33.48 63.77 63.55
CA ARG A 42 34.78 63.99 62.90
C ARG A 42 34.81 63.62 61.40
N LEU A 43 33.92 62.74 60.94
CA LEU A 43 33.96 62.16 59.58
C LEU A 43 32.83 62.65 58.66
N ALA A 44 31.63 62.94 59.18
CA ALA A 44 30.46 63.27 58.36
C ALA A 44 29.97 64.74 58.48
N GLY A 45 30.51 65.50 59.45
CA GLY A 45 30.13 66.89 59.71
C GLY A 45 28.73 67.06 60.32
N ASN A 46 28.50 68.21 60.96
CA ASN A 46 27.33 68.46 61.81
C ASN A 46 25.96 68.38 61.08
N ARG A 47 25.93 68.44 59.74
CA ARG A 47 24.69 68.35 58.96
C ARG A 47 24.10 66.93 58.90
N ALA A 48 24.95 65.89 58.89
CA ALA A 48 24.50 64.50 58.85
C ALA A 48 23.89 64.04 60.18
N VAL A 49 24.48 64.46 61.31
CA VAL A 49 23.98 64.14 62.66
C VAL A 49 22.58 64.75 62.90
N ALA A 50 22.35 65.99 62.45
CA ALA A 50 21.05 66.64 62.56
C ALA A 50 19.92 65.91 61.80
N GLN A 51 20.21 65.34 60.62
CA GLN A 51 19.23 64.56 59.86
C GLN A 51 18.92 63.21 60.52
N LEU A 52 19.92 62.57 61.13
CA LEU A 52 19.75 61.31 61.86
C LEU A 52 18.95 61.48 63.16
N MET A 53 19.12 62.60 63.88
CA MET A 53 18.30 62.89 65.07
C MET A 53 16.86 63.28 64.72
N ASN A 54 16.63 64.01 63.62
CA ASN A 54 15.27 64.27 63.11
C ASN A 54 14.54 62.97 62.72
N ALA A 55 15.24 61.98 62.15
CA ALA A 55 14.66 60.69 61.80
C ALA A 55 14.31 59.80 63.02
N ALA A 56 14.93 60.06 64.18
CA ALA A 56 14.67 59.33 65.42
C ALA A 56 13.56 59.94 66.30
N GLN A 57 13.14 61.19 66.05
CA GLN A 57 12.18 61.91 66.90
C GLN A 57 10.71 61.78 66.49
N THR A 58 10.37 61.05 65.42
CA THR A 58 8.97 60.82 64.99
C THR A 58 8.39 59.48 65.45
N ALA A 59 9.01 58.82 66.42
CA ALA A 59 8.61 57.50 66.92
C ALA A 59 8.33 57.50 68.44
N ASP A 60 7.43 58.39 68.92
CA ASP A 60 6.57 58.11 70.07
C ASP A 60 5.49 59.20 70.29
N ALA A 61 4.28 58.95 69.79
CA ALA A 61 3.03 59.51 70.30
C ALA A 61 1.84 58.62 69.88
N PRO A 62 0.89 58.29 70.79
CA PRO A 62 -0.22 57.38 70.49
C PRO A 62 -1.42 58.07 69.81
N ILE A 63 -2.45 57.26 69.44
CA ILE A 63 -3.70 57.60 68.72
C ILE A 63 -3.49 57.53 67.18
N GLN A 64 -3.98 56.52 66.43
CA GLN A 64 -5.38 56.12 66.32
C GLN A 64 -5.52 54.70 65.70
N ARG A 65 -6.03 53.72 66.46
CA ARG A 65 -6.42 52.40 65.92
C ARG A 65 -7.80 52.49 65.25
N GLN A 66 -7.90 53.08 64.05
CA GLN A 66 -9.08 52.99 63.17
C GLN A 66 -8.79 53.64 61.80
N SER A 67 -8.51 52.84 60.76
CA SER A 67 -8.76 53.10 59.30
C SER A 67 -7.87 52.31 58.33
N GLY A 68 -6.71 51.79 58.75
CA GLY A 68 -5.69 51.21 57.83
C GLY A 68 -6.01 49.86 57.17
N LEU A 69 -7.06 49.14 57.61
CA LEU A 69 -7.38 47.77 57.15
C LEU A 69 -7.88 47.67 55.70
N ASN A 70 -8.11 48.80 55.02
CA ASN A 70 -8.58 48.83 53.62
C ASN A 70 -7.47 49.08 52.60
N SER A 71 -6.18 49.04 52.98
CA SER A 71 -5.11 49.10 51.97
C SER A 71 -5.06 47.80 51.16
N LEU A 72 -5.04 47.91 49.84
CA LEU A 72 -5.00 46.76 48.91
C LEU A 72 -3.80 45.85 49.17
N GLY A 73 -2.67 46.40 49.65
CA GLY A 73 -1.50 45.63 50.07
C GLY A 73 -1.74 44.74 51.30
N ALA A 74 -2.47 45.23 52.32
CA ALA A 74 -2.81 44.42 53.48
C ALA A 74 -3.78 43.28 53.12
N ILE A 75 -4.78 43.56 52.29
CA ILE A 75 -5.78 42.56 51.85
C ILE A 75 -5.13 41.48 50.98
N SER A 76 -4.24 41.86 50.05
CA SER A 76 -3.56 40.90 49.18
C SER A 76 -2.53 40.03 49.92
N LEU A 77 -1.82 40.58 50.91
CA LEU A 77 -0.89 39.81 51.74
C LEU A 77 -1.59 38.83 52.69
N ASP A 78 -2.75 39.22 53.23
CA ASP A 78 -3.64 38.36 54.03
C ASP A 78 -4.14 37.16 53.20
N LEU A 79 -4.70 37.42 52.01
CA LEU A 79 -5.17 36.38 51.08
C LEU A 79 -4.03 35.51 50.51
N ALA A 80 -2.80 36.00 50.48
CA ALA A 80 -1.64 35.23 50.09
C ALA A 80 -1.08 34.33 51.22
N GLY A 81 -1.60 34.43 52.45
CA GLY A 81 -1.04 33.72 53.61
C GLY A 81 0.36 34.21 54.00
N GLY A 82 0.70 35.46 53.66
CA GLY A 82 2.03 36.05 53.90
C GLY A 82 3.06 35.84 52.78
N ASP A 83 2.73 35.12 51.71
CA ASP A 83 3.60 35.02 50.51
C ASP A 83 3.57 36.33 49.71
N VAL A 84 4.72 37.01 49.63
CA VAL A 84 4.86 38.31 48.96
C VAL A 84 4.69 38.22 47.44
N ALA A 85 5.14 37.14 46.81
CA ALA A 85 5.01 36.97 45.35
C ALA A 85 3.56 36.70 44.96
N LYS A 86 2.88 35.85 45.73
CA LYS A 86 1.45 35.58 45.58
C LYS A 86 0.60 36.82 45.92
N ALA A 87 1.00 37.62 46.91
CA ALA A 87 0.33 38.88 47.23
C ALA A 87 0.36 39.87 46.05
N ASP A 88 1.49 40.00 45.35
CA ASP A 88 1.57 40.84 44.15
C ASP A 88 0.69 40.34 43.00
N VAL A 89 0.54 39.01 42.83
CA VAL A 89 -0.42 38.42 41.87
C VAL A 89 -1.86 38.76 42.26
N ILE A 90 -2.24 38.51 43.52
CA ILE A 90 -3.58 38.82 44.04
C ILE A 90 -3.89 40.31 43.91
N ARG A 91 -2.93 41.20 44.20
CA ARG A 91 -3.11 42.65 44.07
C ARG A 91 -3.41 43.06 42.63
N ARG A 92 -2.63 42.57 41.66
CA ARG A 92 -2.87 42.81 40.22
C ARG A 92 -4.24 42.29 39.78
N MET A 93 -4.70 41.17 40.33
CA MET A 93 -6.04 40.66 40.03
C MET A 93 -7.13 41.53 40.65
N ILE A 94 -6.97 42.01 41.89
CA ILE A 94 -7.90 42.93 42.54
C ILE A 94 -8.03 44.22 41.71
N ASP A 95 -6.91 44.78 41.24
CA ASP A 95 -6.89 45.98 40.40
C ASP A 95 -7.64 45.79 39.07
N LYS A 96 -7.71 44.56 38.55
CA LYS A 96 -8.30 44.22 37.24
C LYS A 96 -9.76 43.74 37.31
N TYR A 97 -10.11 42.89 38.28
CA TYR A 97 -11.42 42.23 38.40
C TYR A 97 -12.23 42.67 39.63
N GLY A 98 -11.66 43.53 40.48
CA GLY A 98 -12.29 44.07 41.67
C GLY A 98 -12.10 43.21 42.94
N PRO A 99 -12.05 43.84 44.13
CA PRO A 99 -11.65 43.18 45.37
C PRO A 99 -12.59 42.07 45.82
N ILE A 100 -13.89 42.20 45.59
CA ILE A 100 -14.89 41.22 46.07
C ILE A 100 -14.75 39.88 45.34
N LYS A 101 -14.71 39.90 43.99
CA LYS A 101 -14.57 38.69 43.17
C LYS A 101 -13.28 37.94 43.49
N VAL A 102 -12.15 38.67 43.49
CA VAL A 102 -10.83 38.09 43.72
C VAL A 102 -10.68 37.59 45.14
N ARG A 103 -11.29 38.26 46.14
CA ARG A 103 -11.30 37.77 47.52
C ARG A 103 -12.01 36.41 47.66
N SER A 104 -13.17 36.22 47.02
CA SER A 104 -13.82 34.90 47.01
C SER A 104 -12.92 33.87 46.33
N ALA A 105 -12.50 34.14 45.08
CA ALA A 105 -11.68 33.22 44.31
C ALA A 105 -10.36 32.85 45.02
N ALA A 106 -9.68 33.78 45.69
CA ALA A 106 -8.44 33.49 46.41
C ALA A 106 -8.64 32.69 47.72
N ILE A 107 -9.82 32.76 48.34
CA ILE A 107 -10.20 31.92 49.48
C ILE A 107 -10.58 30.52 49.00
N ASP A 108 -11.39 30.43 47.94
CA ASP A 108 -11.95 29.17 47.42
C ASP A 108 -10.92 28.37 46.60
N LEU A 109 -9.96 29.06 45.96
CA LEU A 109 -8.98 28.51 45.02
C LEU A 109 -7.56 29.06 45.31
N PRO A 110 -6.96 28.76 46.46
CA PRO A 110 -5.71 29.39 46.87
C PRO A 110 -4.56 29.18 45.87
N ASP A 111 -4.43 28.00 45.23
CA ASP A 111 -3.32 27.73 44.30
C ASP A 111 -3.58 28.24 42.88
N ALA A 112 -4.81 28.67 42.55
CA ALA A 112 -5.08 29.38 41.31
C ALA A 112 -4.26 30.68 41.18
N PHE A 113 -3.87 31.27 42.32
CA PHE A 113 -3.07 32.49 42.39
C PHE A 113 -1.55 32.22 42.51
N ALA A 114 -1.09 30.99 42.28
CA ALA A 114 0.33 30.63 42.34
C ALA A 114 1.18 31.28 41.23
N SER A 115 0.58 31.62 40.08
CA SER A 115 1.21 32.38 39.00
C SER A 115 0.25 33.47 38.49
N LEU A 116 0.80 34.52 37.89
CA LEU A 116 -0.02 35.61 37.34
C LEU A 116 -0.92 35.11 36.20
N GLU A 117 -0.38 34.26 35.33
CA GLU A 117 -1.07 33.67 34.20
C GLU A 117 -2.23 32.78 34.69
N ARG A 118 -1.97 31.90 35.67
CA ARG A 118 -3.01 31.04 36.27
C ARG A 118 -4.11 31.86 36.92
N ALA A 119 -3.76 32.92 37.65
CA ALA A 119 -4.74 33.80 38.27
C ALA A 119 -5.61 34.51 37.21
N GLU A 120 -5.01 35.01 36.14
CA GLU A 120 -5.76 35.62 35.03
C GLU A 120 -6.68 34.61 34.34
N MET A 121 -6.23 33.38 34.10
CA MET A 121 -7.03 32.32 33.49
C MET A 121 -8.20 31.90 34.37
N THR A 122 -8.00 31.73 35.68
CA THR A 122 -9.08 31.43 36.63
C THR A 122 -10.10 32.56 36.69
N MET A 123 -9.65 33.82 36.75
CA MET A 123 -10.57 34.96 36.78
C MET A 123 -11.36 35.11 35.48
N GLN A 124 -10.73 34.93 34.31
CA GLN A 124 -11.43 34.91 33.01
C GLN A 124 -12.43 33.76 32.90
N PHE A 125 -12.10 32.58 33.43
CA PHE A 125 -12.99 31.43 33.50
C PHE A 125 -14.21 31.74 34.37
N LEU A 126 -14.02 32.27 35.58
CA LEU A 126 -15.11 32.62 36.51
C LEU A 126 -16.04 33.73 36.01
N GLU A 127 -15.67 34.46 34.95
CA GLU A 127 -16.57 35.41 34.27
C GLU A 127 -17.42 34.77 33.15
N GLN A 128 -17.18 33.50 32.80
CA GLN A 128 -17.98 32.79 31.81
C GLN A 128 -19.34 32.32 32.37
N PRO A 129 -20.44 32.41 31.60
CA PRO A 129 -21.73 31.87 32.01
C PRO A 129 -21.65 30.38 32.39
N GLY A 130 -22.06 30.05 33.61
CA GLY A 130 -22.03 28.68 34.13
C GLY A 130 -20.69 28.24 34.72
N ALA A 131 -19.63 29.03 34.63
CA ALA A 131 -18.42 28.78 35.41
C ALA A 131 -18.67 29.01 36.91
N GLY A 132 -17.86 28.36 37.75
CA GLY A 132 -17.94 28.48 39.21
C GLY A 132 -16.66 27.97 39.88
N PRO A 133 -16.40 28.35 41.16
CA PRO A 133 -15.21 27.92 41.89
C PRO A 133 -15.08 26.41 41.97
N GLU A 134 -16.20 25.68 42.06
CA GLU A 134 -16.24 24.23 42.12
C GLU A 134 -15.58 23.56 40.90
N LEU A 135 -15.80 24.08 39.69
CA LEU A 135 -15.18 23.56 38.47
C LEU A 135 -13.67 23.85 38.46
N ALA A 136 -13.30 25.08 38.80
CA ALA A 136 -11.91 25.50 38.85
C ALA A 136 -11.09 24.74 39.90
N ALA A 137 -11.71 24.31 41.01
CA ALA A 137 -11.10 23.45 42.02
C ALA A 137 -10.82 22.03 41.48
N VAL A 138 -11.74 21.45 40.72
CA VAL A 138 -11.52 20.16 40.03
C VAL A 138 -10.35 20.30 39.04
N ALA A 139 -10.31 21.37 38.26
CA ALA A 139 -9.23 21.60 37.30
C ALA A 139 -7.87 21.79 38.00
N GLN A 140 -7.84 22.50 39.14
CA GLN A 140 -6.63 22.74 39.92
C GLN A 140 -6.05 21.44 40.48
N ARG A 141 -6.91 20.60 41.06
CA ARG A 141 -6.58 19.27 41.59
C ARG A 141 -6.05 18.32 40.51
N LEU A 142 -6.61 18.35 39.30
CA LEU A 142 -6.22 17.44 38.20
C LEU A 142 -5.01 17.94 37.38
N ALA A 143 -4.81 19.26 37.28
CA ALA A 143 -3.65 19.84 36.59
C ALA A 143 -2.38 19.87 37.46
N GLY A 144 -2.53 19.95 38.79
CA GLY A 144 -1.41 20.18 39.69
C GLY A 144 -0.72 21.50 39.40
N ALA A 145 0.61 21.49 39.31
CA ALA A 145 1.43 22.68 39.06
C ALA A 145 1.59 23.04 37.55
N ALA A 146 0.95 22.32 36.63
CA ALA A 146 1.12 22.56 35.18
C ALA A 146 0.04 23.52 34.64
N ASP A 147 0.41 24.79 34.41
CA ASP A 147 -0.52 25.85 34.00
C ASP A 147 -1.15 25.60 32.60
N ASP A 148 -0.40 25.08 31.63
CA ASP A 148 -0.93 24.66 30.32
C ASP A 148 -2.06 23.61 30.43
N ARG A 149 -1.88 22.64 31.35
CA ARG A 149 -2.88 21.59 31.59
C ARG A 149 -4.10 22.17 32.29
N TYR A 150 -3.89 23.12 33.20
CA TYR A 150 -4.97 23.82 33.90
C TYR A 150 -5.86 24.59 32.92
N LEU A 151 -5.30 25.35 31.97
CA LEU A 151 -6.07 26.02 30.92
C LEU A 151 -6.89 25.04 30.07
N LYS A 152 -6.27 23.95 29.60
CA LYS A 152 -6.97 22.91 28.81
C LYS A 152 -8.17 22.33 29.57
N LEU A 153 -7.98 22.02 30.87
CA LEU A 153 -9.06 21.48 31.71
C LEU A 153 -10.17 22.50 31.96
N LEU A 154 -9.85 23.77 32.25
CA LEU A 154 -10.87 24.81 32.41
C LEU A 154 -11.74 24.97 31.16
N LYS A 155 -11.12 25.03 29.97
CA LYS A 155 -11.84 25.10 28.69
C LYS A 155 -12.73 23.87 28.48
N LEU A 156 -12.16 22.67 28.69
CA LEU A 156 -12.88 21.39 28.56
C LEU A 156 -14.09 21.31 29.51
N MET A 157 -13.96 21.75 30.76
CA MET A 157 -15.06 21.75 31.73
C MET A 157 -16.18 22.72 31.36
N LEU A 158 -15.84 23.90 30.81
CA LEU A 158 -16.84 24.84 30.32
C LEU A 158 -17.62 24.26 29.14
N ASP A 159 -16.91 23.70 28.16
CA ASP A 159 -17.51 23.03 27.01
C ASP A 159 -18.33 21.79 27.44
N ALA A 160 -17.87 21.05 28.46
CA ALA A 160 -18.59 19.91 29.04
C ALA A 160 -19.90 20.32 29.71
N LYS A 161 -19.90 21.41 30.48
CA LYS A 161 -21.11 21.96 31.12
C LYS A 161 -22.10 22.48 30.09
N ALA A 162 -21.62 23.13 29.03
CA ALA A 162 -22.44 23.50 27.88
C ALA A 162 -23.04 22.27 27.17
N ALA A 163 -22.28 21.17 27.04
CA ALA A 163 -22.75 19.93 26.43
C ALA A 163 -23.76 19.13 27.29
N ALA A 164 -23.68 19.24 28.63
CA ALA A 164 -24.66 18.64 29.56
C ALA A 164 -25.98 19.41 29.61
N GLY A 165 -25.95 20.72 29.29
CA GLY A 165 -27.14 21.57 29.24
C GLY A 165 -27.75 21.78 30.63
N SER A 166 -28.96 21.26 30.86
CA SER A 166 -29.66 21.34 32.14
C SER A 166 -29.39 20.16 33.08
N MET A 167 -28.54 19.22 32.68
CA MET A 167 -28.19 18.05 33.49
C MET A 167 -26.95 18.35 34.35
N ASP A 168 -26.93 17.84 35.58
CA ASP A 168 -25.86 18.17 36.52
C ASP A 168 -24.55 17.42 36.22
N LEU A 169 -23.43 18.10 36.47
CA LEU A 169 -22.06 17.60 36.29
C LEU A 169 -21.31 17.82 37.60
N ASP A 170 -21.48 16.88 38.53
CA ASP A 170 -20.72 16.86 39.78
C ASP A 170 -19.21 16.62 39.55
N ALA A 171 -18.43 16.80 40.61
CA ALA A 171 -16.98 16.66 40.58
C ALA A 171 -16.50 15.27 40.11
N ALA A 172 -17.21 14.19 40.47
CA ALA A 172 -16.81 12.83 40.11
C ALA A 172 -17.08 12.53 38.62
N ARG A 173 -18.18 13.05 38.08
CA ARG A 173 -18.47 12.99 36.63
C ARG A 173 -17.45 13.81 35.84
N LEU A 174 -17.10 15.01 36.32
CA LEU A 174 -16.09 15.87 35.70
C LEU A 174 -14.68 15.26 35.73
N GLU A 175 -14.32 14.54 36.80
CA GLU A 175 -13.06 13.79 36.86
C GLU A 175 -12.95 12.79 35.70
N ILE A 176 -14.02 12.06 35.37
CA ILE A 176 -14.03 11.11 34.25
C ILE A 176 -13.90 11.83 32.90
N VAL A 177 -14.60 12.96 32.70
CA VAL A 177 -14.45 13.77 31.46
C VAL A 177 -13.00 14.25 31.31
N CYS A 178 -12.40 14.71 32.39
CA CYS A 178 -11.05 15.29 32.38
C CYS A 178 -9.93 14.25 32.35
N ALA A 179 -10.19 13.01 32.77
CA ALA A 179 -9.28 11.88 32.59
C ALA A 179 -9.12 11.50 31.10
N LEU A 180 -10.06 11.91 30.24
CA LEU A 180 -10.08 11.66 28.79
C LEU A 180 -9.78 12.92 27.97
N ALA A 181 -9.21 13.97 28.60
CA ALA A 181 -9.03 15.28 27.98
C ALA A 181 -8.18 15.24 26.70
N ASP A 182 -7.13 14.43 26.68
CA ASP A 182 -6.22 14.33 25.54
C ASP A 182 -6.85 13.53 24.37
N GLU A 183 -7.68 12.51 24.66
CA GLU A 183 -8.42 11.75 23.64
C GLU A 183 -9.66 12.48 23.10
N ILE A 184 -10.29 13.36 23.91
CA ILE A 184 -11.36 14.25 23.46
C ILE A 184 -10.79 15.35 22.56
N GLY A 185 -9.69 15.98 22.98
CA GLY A 185 -9.06 17.09 22.26
C GLY A 185 -10.07 18.23 22.00
N GLU A 186 -10.14 18.68 20.74
CA GLU A 186 -11.12 19.69 20.30
C GLU A 186 -12.37 19.07 19.63
N ASN A 187 -12.53 17.74 19.67
CA ASN A 187 -13.64 17.06 19.00
C ASN A 187 -14.94 17.14 19.83
N LYS A 188 -15.81 18.08 19.45
CA LYS A 188 -17.13 18.28 20.07
C LYS A 188 -18.00 17.01 20.10
N GLY A 189 -17.87 16.12 19.11
CA GLY A 189 -18.59 14.84 19.09
C GLY A 189 -18.09 13.86 20.15
N HIS A 190 -16.78 13.78 20.37
CA HIS A 190 -16.20 12.98 21.46
C HIS A 190 -16.65 13.53 22.81
N LEU A 191 -16.52 14.84 23.01
CA LEU A 191 -16.95 15.51 24.24
C LEU A 191 -18.43 15.24 24.54
N GLN A 192 -19.31 15.42 23.57
CA GLN A 192 -20.75 15.20 23.74
C GLN A 192 -21.06 13.73 24.08
N TYR A 193 -20.38 12.76 23.46
CA TYR A 193 -20.54 11.34 23.79
C TYR A 193 -20.09 11.03 25.23
N VAL A 194 -18.91 11.53 25.63
CA VAL A 194 -18.35 11.33 26.99
C VAL A 194 -19.28 11.95 28.04
N VAL A 195 -19.67 13.22 27.86
CA VAL A 195 -20.55 13.94 28.78
C VAL A 195 -21.91 13.25 28.92
N LEU A 196 -22.58 12.93 27.80
CA LEU A 196 -23.87 12.23 27.86
C LEU A 196 -23.76 10.83 28.48
N SER A 197 -22.59 10.18 28.40
CA SER A 197 -22.37 8.88 29.03
C SER A 197 -22.25 9.00 30.56
N VAL A 198 -21.45 9.94 31.09
CA VAL A 198 -21.28 10.09 32.56
C VAL A 198 -22.49 10.71 33.24
N VAL A 199 -23.17 11.65 32.56
CA VAL A 199 -24.34 12.35 33.11
C VAL A 199 -25.57 11.45 33.22
N ARG A 200 -25.77 10.53 32.26
CA ARG A 200 -26.93 9.62 32.23
C ARG A 200 -26.72 8.30 32.98
N SER A 201 -25.59 8.13 33.66
CA SER A 201 -25.26 6.86 34.30
C SER A 201 -25.39 6.93 35.82
N ASP A 202 -25.98 5.87 36.36
CA ASP A 202 -26.08 5.60 37.80
C ASP A 202 -24.82 4.88 38.34
N ASP A 203 -23.98 4.32 37.45
CA ASP A 203 -22.71 3.64 37.79
C ASP A 203 -21.54 4.29 37.05
N LEU A 204 -20.83 5.18 37.76
CA LEU A 204 -19.68 5.90 37.21
C LEU A 204 -18.46 5.00 36.97
N GLU A 205 -18.29 3.91 37.71
CA GLU A 205 -17.14 3.01 37.54
C GLU A 205 -17.31 2.15 36.28
N ALA A 206 -18.49 1.57 36.07
CA ALA A 206 -18.83 0.87 34.84
C ALA A 206 -18.77 1.82 33.63
N THR A 207 -19.14 3.09 33.80
CA THR A 207 -19.08 4.11 32.75
C THR A 207 -17.65 4.48 32.39
N ALA A 208 -16.78 4.72 33.38
CA ALA A 208 -15.36 4.96 33.15
C ALA A 208 -14.72 3.78 32.40
N LYS A 209 -14.99 2.54 32.83
CA LYS A 209 -14.55 1.31 32.15
C LYS A 209 -15.09 1.19 30.71
N LYS A 210 -16.34 1.60 30.46
CA LYS A 210 -16.92 1.62 29.10
C LYS A 210 -16.22 2.67 28.22
N LEU A 211 -16.04 3.88 28.73
CA LEU A 211 -15.38 4.97 28.00
C LEU A 211 -13.91 4.64 27.69
N ASP A 212 -13.21 3.98 28.61
CA ASP A 212 -11.83 3.54 28.39
C ASP A 212 -11.68 2.49 27.29
N ARG A 213 -12.66 1.58 27.14
CA ARG A 213 -12.73 0.70 25.95
C ARG A 213 -13.06 1.46 24.68
N VAL A 214 -14.09 2.31 24.73
CA VAL A 214 -14.67 2.98 23.56
C VAL A 214 -13.79 4.11 23.01
N LYS A 215 -12.93 4.75 23.83
CA LYS A 215 -11.93 5.74 23.35
C LYS A 215 -10.94 5.12 22.36
N THR A 216 -10.55 3.86 22.56
CA THR A 216 -9.65 3.09 21.69
C THR A 216 -10.19 2.98 20.26
N PHE A 217 -11.52 3.04 20.12
CA PHE A 217 -12.26 3.03 18.86
C PHE A 217 -12.81 4.41 18.48
N ASN A 218 -12.10 5.49 18.84
CA ASN A 218 -12.44 6.89 18.54
C ASN A 218 -13.88 7.25 18.97
N PHE A 219 -14.24 6.85 20.19
CA PHE A 219 -15.55 7.01 20.82
C PHE A 219 -16.74 6.40 20.04
N ASN A 220 -16.49 5.50 19.09
CA ASN A 220 -17.53 4.82 18.32
C ASN A 220 -17.96 3.50 19.00
N GLU A 221 -19.00 3.59 19.84
CA GLU A 221 -19.56 2.44 20.55
C GLU A 221 -20.04 1.31 19.62
N LYS A 222 -20.61 1.63 18.44
CA LYS A 222 -21.04 0.60 17.48
C LYS A 222 -19.85 -0.17 16.91
N LEU A 223 -18.71 0.49 16.77
CA LEU A 223 -17.46 -0.14 16.34
C LEU A 223 -16.87 -1.03 17.44
N GLU A 224 -16.84 -0.56 18.68
CA GLU A 224 -16.38 -1.35 19.84
C GLU A 224 -17.23 -2.63 20.01
N GLN A 225 -18.56 -2.52 19.98
CA GLN A 225 -19.47 -3.67 20.08
C GLN A 225 -19.28 -4.66 18.93
N LYS A 226 -19.05 -4.17 17.70
CA LYS A 226 -18.76 -5.01 16.53
C LYS A 226 -17.42 -5.76 16.71
N VAL A 227 -16.38 -5.04 17.14
CA VAL A 227 -15.05 -5.62 17.37
C VAL A 227 -15.10 -6.64 18.51
N ASP A 228 -15.84 -6.39 19.59
CA ASP A 228 -16.06 -7.36 20.67
C ASP A 228 -16.76 -8.63 20.17
N SER A 229 -17.79 -8.50 19.31
CA SER A 229 -18.47 -9.64 18.70
C SER A 229 -17.54 -10.47 17.79
N GLU A 230 -16.75 -9.82 16.91
CA GLU A 230 -15.81 -10.52 16.03
C GLU A 230 -14.62 -11.13 16.80
N ALA A 231 -14.13 -10.46 17.84
CA ALA A 231 -13.09 -11.00 18.73
C ALA A 231 -13.57 -12.22 19.49
N LYS A 232 -14.81 -12.21 20.00
CA LYS A 232 -15.44 -13.38 20.64
C LYS A 232 -15.56 -14.56 19.67
N LYS A 233 -16.04 -14.35 18.45
CA LYS A 233 -16.09 -15.41 17.40
C LYS A 233 -14.71 -16.02 17.13
N PHE A 234 -13.67 -15.19 17.08
CA PHE A 234 -12.28 -15.65 16.88
C PHE A 234 -11.77 -16.46 18.08
N ALA A 235 -12.01 -16.00 19.31
CA ALA A 235 -11.63 -16.73 20.52
C ALA A 235 -12.42 -18.04 20.69
N ASP A 236 -13.72 -18.05 20.34
CA ASP A 236 -14.57 -19.25 20.32
C ASP A 236 -14.07 -20.25 19.26
N TRP A 237 -13.58 -19.76 18.10
CA TRP A 237 -12.97 -20.60 17.07
C TRP A 237 -11.66 -21.26 17.54
N ASN A 238 -10.83 -20.56 18.32
CA ASN A 238 -9.63 -21.17 18.94
C ASN A 238 -9.98 -22.28 19.94
N LEU A 239 -11.18 -22.24 20.56
CA LEU A 239 -11.68 -23.28 21.45
C LEU A 239 -12.52 -24.36 20.74
N LYS A 240 -12.66 -24.31 19.40
CA LYS A 240 -13.64 -25.11 18.64
C LYS A 240 -13.61 -26.60 18.97
N ASP A 241 -12.43 -27.22 19.11
CA ASP A 241 -12.32 -28.65 19.41
C ASP A 241 -12.74 -28.99 20.85
N LYS A 242 -12.44 -28.10 21.82
CA LYS A 242 -12.89 -28.22 23.22
C LYS A 242 -14.42 -28.04 23.29
N LEU A 243 -14.98 -27.04 22.61
CA LEU A 243 -16.42 -26.79 22.54
C LEU A 243 -17.17 -27.94 21.85
N PHE A 244 -16.64 -28.46 20.73
CA PHE A 244 -17.21 -29.62 20.03
C PHE A 244 -17.20 -30.88 20.89
N ALA A 245 -16.17 -31.09 21.71
CA ALA A 245 -16.14 -32.19 22.67
C ALA A 245 -17.25 -32.06 23.74
N ILE A 246 -17.50 -30.85 24.25
CA ILE A 246 -18.60 -30.56 25.20
C ILE A 246 -19.96 -30.79 24.53
N ASP A 247 -20.18 -30.26 23.32
CA ASP A 247 -21.44 -30.41 22.58
C ASP A 247 -21.74 -31.88 22.24
N LYS A 248 -20.69 -32.66 21.93
CA LYS A 248 -20.78 -34.11 21.73
C LYS A 248 -21.13 -34.84 23.02
N GLU A 249 -20.46 -34.51 24.13
CA GLU A 249 -20.76 -35.09 25.45
C GLU A 249 -22.20 -34.77 25.87
N GLU A 250 -22.64 -33.51 25.75
CA GLU A 250 -24.01 -33.07 26.01
C GLU A 250 -25.02 -33.88 25.19
N SER A 251 -24.75 -34.08 23.90
CA SER A 251 -25.62 -34.83 22.99
C SER A 251 -25.70 -36.32 23.35
N GLU A 252 -24.57 -36.95 23.66
CA GLU A 252 -24.51 -38.35 24.10
C GLU A 252 -25.20 -38.54 25.45
N GLN A 253 -24.98 -37.64 26.42
CA GLN A 253 -25.64 -37.66 27.72
C GLN A 253 -27.16 -37.40 27.62
N LYS A 254 -27.60 -36.42 26.83
CA LYS A 254 -29.05 -36.15 26.63
C LYS A 254 -29.75 -37.32 25.95
N LYS A 255 -29.09 -37.98 25.00
CA LYS A 255 -29.60 -39.21 24.37
C LYS A 255 -29.69 -40.35 25.39
N LYS A 256 -28.64 -40.57 26.18
CA LYS A 256 -28.66 -41.58 27.24
C LYS A 256 -29.77 -41.31 28.27
N ALA A 257 -29.89 -40.07 28.75
CA ALA A 257 -30.95 -39.67 29.68
C ALA A 257 -32.37 -39.81 29.09
N PHE A 258 -32.52 -39.72 27.77
CA PHE A 258 -33.76 -40.07 27.08
C PHE A 258 -33.98 -41.59 27.07
N ASP A 259 -33.01 -42.36 26.61
CA ASP A 259 -33.08 -43.83 26.50
C ASP A 259 -33.29 -44.52 27.86
N ASP A 260 -32.65 -44.02 28.93
CA ASP A 260 -32.79 -44.51 30.32
C ASP A 260 -34.24 -44.36 30.85
N GLN A 261 -35.02 -43.39 30.35
CA GLN A 261 -36.43 -43.20 30.74
C GLN A 261 -37.42 -44.08 29.97
N ARG A 262 -36.95 -44.86 28.98
CA ARG A 262 -37.81 -45.70 28.12
C ARG A 262 -38.58 -46.76 28.91
N GLU A 263 -37.93 -47.41 29.87
CA GLU A 263 -38.57 -48.43 30.70
C GLU A 263 -39.60 -47.81 31.65
N ALA A 264 -39.22 -46.74 32.36
CA ALA A 264 -40.10 -46.01 33.27
C ALA A 264 -41.34 -45.42 32.56
N ALA A 265 -41.18 -44.90 31.33
CA ALA A 265 -42.29 -44.42 30.52
C ALA A 265 -43.21 -45.57 30.05
N SER A 266 -42.69 -46.79 29.88
CA SER A 266 -43.48 -47.97 29.48
C SER A 266 -44.37 -48.53 30.59
N GLN A 267 -44.05 -48.23 31.86
CA GLN A 267 -44.77 -48.71 33.05
C GLN A 267 -45.95 -47.80 33.47
N VAL A 268 -46.17 -46.65 32.82
CA VAL A 268 -47.25 -45.73 33.18
C VAL A 268 -48.63 -46.38 32.95
N PRO A 269 -49.53 -46.44 33.96
CA PRO A 269 -50.82 -47.12 33.82
C PRO A 269 -51.68 -46.50 32.73
N LYS A 270 -52.10 -47.32 31.76
CA LYS A 270 -52.99 -46.91 30.68
C LYS A 270 -54.38 -46.59 31.23
N VAL A 271 -54.75 -45.31 31.22
CA VAL A 271 -56.15 -44.89 31.37
C VAL A 271 -56.99 -45.54 30.25
N LYS A 272 -58.21 -45.97 30.59
CA LYS A 272 -58.97 -46.97 29.82
C LYS A 272 -59.31 -46.57 28.38
N LYS A 273 -59.24 -47.61 27.54
CA LYS A 273 -59.75 -47.76 26.16
C LYS A 273 -59.10 -46.92 25.05
N GLU A 274 -58.93 -47.64 23.93
CA GLU A 274 -58.56 -47.18 22.59
C GLU A 274 -57.22 -46.46 22.45
N LYS A 275 -56.31 -47.13 21.71
CA LYS A 275 -55.41 -46.52 20.71
C LYS A 275 -54.63 -47.62 19.98
N SER A 276 -54.56 -47.52 18.66
CA SER A 276 -53.75 -48.37 17.79
C SER A 276 -52.26 -48.28 18.13
N GLU A 277 -51.47 -49.28 17.73
CA GLU A 277 -50.03 -49.37 18.05
C GLU A 277 -49.25 -48.10 17.66
N PHE A 278 -49.63 -47.46 16.54
CA PHE A 278 -49.09 -46.20 16.09
C PHE A 278 -49.21 -45.06 17.13
N LYS A 279 -50.38 -44.91 17.75
CA LYS A 279 -50.61 -43.91 18.81
C LYS A 279 -50.00 -44.31 20.16
N LYS A 280 -49.69 -45.59 20.37
CA LYS A 280 -48.97 -46.08 21.56
C LYS A 280 -47.48 -45.70 21.51
N GLY A 281 -46.86 -45.75 20.32
CA GLY A 281 -45.47 -45.29 20.11
C GLY A 281 -45.30 -43.79 20.35
N GLN A 282 -46.22 -42.96 19.85
CA GLN A 282 -46.21 -41.51 20.07
C GLN A 282 -46.36 -41.15 21.56
N LEU A 283 -47.37 -41.72 22.25
CA LEU A 283 -47.58 -41.48 23.68
C LEU A 283 -46.40 -41.93 24.56
N LEU A 284 -45.72 -43.03 24.18
CA LEU A 284 -44.50 -43.46 24.86
C LEU A 284 -43.38 -42.43 24.67
N GLY A 285 -43.18 -41.92 23.45
CA GLY A 285 -42.18 -40.89 23.16
C GLY A 285 -42.46 -39.56 23.87
N GLU A 286 -43.72 -39.13 23.96
CA GLU A 286 -44.12 -37.92 24.70
C GLU A 286 -43.85 -38.04 26.21
N GLU A 287 -44.24 -39.16 26.83
CA GLU A 287 -44.03 -39.40 28.26
C GLU A 287 -42.54 -39.66 28.58
N GLN A 288 -41.79 -40.33 27.69
CA GLN A 288 -40.34 -40.49 27.77
C GLN A 288 -39.63 -39.14 27.68
N GLN A 289 -40.00 -38.28 26.73
CA GLN A 289 -39.46 -36.92 26.61
C GLN A 289 -39.78 -36.07 27.84
N LYS A 290 -41.01 -36.16 28.36
CA LYS A 290 -41.45 -35.43 29.56
C LYS A 290 -40.68 -35.85 30.81
N ARG A 291 -40.34 -37.14 30.94
CA ARG A 291 -39.53 -37.69 32.05
C ARG A 291 -38.04 -37.40 31.90
N ALA A 292 -37.53 -37.43 30.67
CA ALA A 292 -36.13 -37.13 30.37
C ALA A 292 -35.82 -35.64 30.50
N LYS A 293 -36.80 -34.76 30.19
CA LYS A 293 -36.60 -33.31 30.11
C LYS A 293 -35.89 -32.70 31.34
N PRO A 294 -36.30 -32.93 32.60
CA PRO A 294 -35.59 -32.37 33.75
C PRO A 294 -34.10 -32.74 33.80
N LYS A 295 -33.73 -33.96 33.39
CA LYS A 295 -32.33 -34.39 33.34
C LYS A 295 -31.61 -33.86 32.11
N GLN A 296 -32.29 -33.72 30.97
CA GLN A 296 -31.74 -33.08 29.78
C GLN A 296 -31.50 -31.58 29.99
N ASP A 297 -32.36 -30.89 30.75
CA ASP A 297 -32.22 -29.49 31.14
C ASP A 297 -31.03 -29.34 32.12
N GLU A 298 -30.86 -30.25 33.08
CA GLU A 298 -29.68 -30.32 33.98
C GLU A 298 -28.37 -30.55 33.20
N ILE A 299 -28.36 -31.49 32.24
CA ILE A 299 -27.22 -31.76 31.36
C ILE A 299 -26.89 -30.54 30.48
N ALA A 300 -27.90 -29.80 29.99
CA ALA A 300 -27.68 -28.57 29.24
C ALA A 300 -27.01 -27.48 30.09
N LEU A 301 -27.38 -27.41 31.37
CA LEU A 301 -26.84 -26.43 32.32
C LEU A 301 -25.41 -26.79 32.75
N ASP A 302 -25.10 -28.08 32.94
CA ASP A 302 -23.72 -28.56 33.14
C ASP A 302 -22.85 -28.35 31.90
N ALA A 303 -23.37 -28.63 30.70
CA ALA A 303 -22.68 -28.36 29.44
C ALA A 303 -22.39 -26.85 29.26
N GLU A 304 -23.36 -25.99 29.54
CA GLU A 304 -23.15 -24.53 29.49
C GLU A 304 -22.12 -24.07 30.52
N LYS A 305 -22.13 -24.63 31.73
CA LYS A 305 -21.09 -24.37 32.72
C LYS A 305 -19.72 -24.83 32.22
N LYS A 306 -19.60 -26.03 31.63
CA LYS A 306 -18.36 -26.52 30.99
C LYS A 306 -17.90 -25.62 29.86
N ARG A 307 -18.80 -25.03 29.06
CA ARG A 307 -18.44 -24.03 28.03
C ARG A 307 -17.86 -22.76 28.65
N GLN A 308 -18.39 -22.30 29.79
CA GLN A 308 -17.84 -21.15 30.52
C GLN A 308 -16.50 -21.49 31.20
N ASP A 309 -16.38 -22.64 31.86
CA ASP A 309 -15.14 -23.12 32.48
C ASP A 309 -14.03 -23.36 31.41
N ALA A 310 -14.40 -23.70 30.17
CA ALA A 310 -13.48 -23.80 29.04
C ALA A 310 -12.96 -22.43 28.55
N LYS A 311 -13.64 -21.32 28.87
CA LYS A 311 -13.19 -19.94 28.60
C LYS A 311 -12.22 -19.47 29.70
N GLY A 312 -11.13 -20.22 29.84
CA GLY A 312 -10.03 -19.89 30.75
C GLY A 312 -9.11 -18.77 30.23
N PRO A 313 -7.95 -18.55 30.86
CA PRO A 313 -7.04 -17.44 30.51
C PRO A 313 -6.59 -17.41 29.04
N GLU A 314 -6.50 -18.55 28.37
CA GLU A 314 -6.19 -18.66 26.93
C GLU A 314 -7.25 -17.97 26.05
N TYR A 315 -8.52 -18.00 26.47
CA TYR A 315 -9.64 -17.39 25.75
C TYR A 315 -9.59 -15.87 25.84
N GLU A 316 -9.46 -15.35 27.07
CA GLU A 316 -9.37 -13.91 27.32
C GLU A 316 -8.12 -13.31 26.64
N LEU A 317 -6.98 -14.00 26.70
CA LEU A 317 -5.77 -13.60 25.97
C LEU A 317 -6.00 -13.52 24.45
N ALA A 318 -6.63 -14.54 23.85
CA ALA A 318 -6.93 -14.54 22.42
C ALA A 318 -7.95 -13.46 22.01
N LEU A 319 -8.91 -13.16 22.90
CA LEU A 319 -9.91 -12.11 22.73
C LEU A 319 -9.27 -10.72 22.79
N ASP A 320 -8.43 -10.46 23.80
CA ASP A 320 -7.73 -9.18 23.97
C ASP A 320 -6.66 -8.95 22.89
N GLU A 321 -5.89 -9.97 22.51
CA GLU A 321 -4.99 -9.88 21.35
C GLU A 321 -5.75 -9.50 20.07
N ARG A 322 -6.93 -10.11 19.85
CA ARG A 322 -7.73 -9.85 18.66
C ARG A 322 -8.30 -8.44 18.68
N LYS A 323 -8.82 -7.98 19.82
CA LYS A 323 -9.25 -6.58 20.03
C LYS A 323 -8.11 -5.59 19.78
N GLY A 324 -6.91 -5.87 20.30
CA GLY A 324 -5.70 -5.07 20.08
C GLY A 324 -5.35 -4.94 18.59
N LYS A 325 -5.43 -6.02 17.82
CA LYS A 325 -5.20 -6.00 16.36
C LYS A 325 -6.26 -5.18 15.61
N TYR A 326 -7.54 -5.26 16.00
CA TYR A 326 -8.59 -4.38 15.44
C TYR A 326 -8.33 -2.90 15.79
N ALA A 327 -7.99 -2.59 17.05
CA ALA A 327 -7.67 -1.23 17.48
C ALA A 327 -6.51 -0.62 16.69
N GLN A 328 -5.38 -1.34 16.61
CA GLN A 328 -4.21 -0.94 15.83
C GLN A 328 -4.57 -0.70 14.35
N TYR A 329 -5.38 -1.56 13.74
CA TYR A 329 -5.83 -1.40 12.37
C TYR A 329 -6.65 -0.11 12.16
N TYR A 330 -7.72 0.11 12.95
CA TYR A 330 -8.56 1.30 12.77
C TYR A 330 -7.81 2.60 13.08
N GLN A 331 -6.89 2.59 14.05
CA GLN A 331 -6.01 3.72 14.35
C GLN A 331 -5.05 4.03 13.19
N ALA A 332 -4.39 3.01 12.63
CA ALA A 332 -3.46 3.17 11.52
C ALA A 332 -4.12 3.74 10.26
N VAL A 333 -5.42 3.50 10.05
CA VAL A 333 -6.20 4.04 8.91
C VAL A 333 -7.06 5.24 9.29
N GLY A 334 -6.82 5.86 10.45
CA GLY A 334 -7.51 7.08 10.89
C GLY A 334 -9.04 6.94 10.96
N PHE A 335 -9.55 5.74 11.28
CA PHE A 335 -10.98 5.42 11.32
C PHE A 335 -11.74 5.68 10.00
N HIS A 336 -11.05 5.55 8.85
CA HIS A 336 -11.62 5.80 7.52
C HIS A 336 -12.94 5.02 7.28
N PRO A 337 -13.97 5.62 6.64
CA PRO A 337 -15.27 4.96 6.44
C PRO A 337 -15.22 3.61 5.72
N GLN A 338 -14.22 3.41 4.84
CA GLN A 338 -14.02 2.15 4.10
C GLN A 338 -13.18 1.10 4.84
N ALA A 339 -12.70 1.37 6.06
CA ALA A 339 -11.85 0.44 6.82
C ALA A 339 -12.53 -0.92 7.01
N ASP A 340 -13.85 -0.93 7.22
CA ASP A 340 -14.68 -2.14 7.28
C ASP A 340 -14.69 -2.91 5.95
N ALA A 341 -14.84 -2.21 4.82
CA ALA A 341 -14.90 -2.82 3.49
C ALA A 341 -13.55 -3.42 3.09
N ALA A 342 -12.44 -2.73 3.37
CA ALA A 342 -11.09 -3.24 3.14
C ALA A 342 -10.79 -4.47 4.01
N LEU A 343 -11.21 -4.46 5.28
CA LEU A 343 -10.98 -5.59 6.18
C LEU A 343 -11.85 -6.81 5.84
N ALA A 344 -13.09 -6.58 5.41
CA ALA A 344 -13.96 -7.64 4.90
C ALA A 344 -13.41 -8.24 3.59
N MET A 345 -12.95 -7.42 2.65
CA MET A 345 -12.28 -7.87 1.42
C MET A 345 -11.04 -8.72 1.74
N ALA A 346 -10.25 -8.30 2.75
CA ALA A 346 -9.10 -9.03 3.26
C ALA A 346 -9.45 -10.24 4.17
N SER A 347 -10.71 -10.66 4.27
CA SER A 347 -11.14 -11.77 5.13
C SER A 347 -10.65 -11.65 6.59
N ASN A 348 -10.60 -10.42 7.10
CA ASN A 348 -10.02 -10.04 8.40
C ASN A 348 -8.50 -10.27 8.59
N TRP A 349 -7.72 -10.26 7.50
CA TRP A 349 -6.25 -10.21 7.53
C TRP A 349 -5.78 -8.75 7.56
N PHE A 350 -5.38 -8.26 8.73
CA PHE A 350 -5.07 -6.84 8.95
C PHE A 350 -3.98 -6.28 8.03
N ASP A 351 -2.86 -6.99 7.83
CA ASP A 351 -1.76 -6.53 6.97
C ASP A 351 -2.15 -6.39 5.49
N GLN A 352 -3.09 -7.23 5.04
CA GLN A 352 -3.67 -7.12 3.70
C GLN A 352 -4.65 -5.95 3.62
N ALA A 353 -5.50 -5.79 4.63
CA ALA A 353 -6.44 -4.67 4.74
C ALA A 353 -5.72 -3.32 4.75
N LEU A 354 -4.59 -3.19 5.47
CA LEU A 354 -3.74 -1.99 5.45
C LEU A 354 -3.23 -1.67 4.04
N LYS A 355 -2.78 -2.68 3.28
CA LYS A 355 -2.33 -2.49 1.88
C LYS A 355 -3.45 -2.07 0.93
N ILE A 356 -4.68 -2.51 1.17
CA ILE A 356 -5.86 -2.01 0.44
C ILE A 356 -6.19 -0.58 0.88
N MET A 357 -6.10 -0.28 2.17
CA MET A 357 -6.35 1.06 2.71
C MET A 357 -5.35 2.10 2.22
N ASP A 358 -4.07 1.74 2.05
CA ASP A 358 -3.06 2.58 1.37
C ASP A 358 -3.46 2.98 -0.07
N ILE A 359 -4.24 2.16 -0.77
CA ILE A 359 -4.78 2.48 -2.10
C ILE A 359 -6.04 3.34 -1.96
N VAL A 360 -6.94 2.99 -1.05
CA VAL A 360 -8.20 3.71 -0.79
C VAL A 360 -7.94 5.16 -0.35
N MET A 361 -6.93 5.39 0.50
CA MET A 361 -6.56 6.71 1.01
C MET A 361 -5.96 7.65 -0.06
N LEU A 362 -5.75 7.16 -1.30
CA LEU A 362 -5.46 8.01 -2.46
C LEU A 362 -6.71 8.77 -2.98
N GLY A 363 -7.86 8.60 -2.32
CA GLY A 363 -9.11 9.30 -2.63
C GLY A 363 -10.00 8.53 -3.60
N LYS A 364 -10.87 9.25 -4.32
CA LYS A 364 -11.97 8.67 -5.11
C LYS A 364 -11.53 7.65 -6.17
N ASP A 365 -10.38 7.89 -6.81
CA ASP A 365 -9.83 6.95 -7.81
C ASP A 365 -9.22 5.71 -7.15
N GLY A 366 -8.64 5.86 -5.96
CA GLY A 366 -8.18 4.76 -5.12
C GLY A 366 -9.32 3.88 -4.61
N GLU A 367 -10.39 4.48 -4.07
CA GLU A 367 -11.63 3.77 -3.72
C GLU A 367 -12.24 3.05 -4.93
N THR A 368 -12.24 3.69 -6.10
CA THR A 368 -12.81 3.10 -7.32
C THR A 368 -11.94 1.95 -7.83
N LEU A 369 -10.61 2.07 -7.76
CA LEU A 369 -9.68 0.98 -8.06
C LEU A 369 -9.88 -0.20 -7.09
N ALA A 370 -10.00 0.06 -5.79
CA ALA A 370 -10.14 -0.99 -4.78
C ALA A 370 -11.50 -1.70 -4.86
N PHE A 371 -12.62 -0.95 -4.87
CA PHE A 371 -13.95 -1.52 -4.63
C PHE A 371 -14.87 -1.59 -5.85
N LYS A 372 -14.54 -0.93 -6.97
CA LYS A 372 -15.45 -0.78 -8.14
C LYS A 372 -14.86 -1.29 -9.46
N SER A 373 -13.57 -1.58 -9.51
CA SER A 373 -12.87 -2.06 -10.71
C SER A 373 -13.12 -3.53 -11.06
N GLY A 374 -13.60 -4.33 -10.10
CA GLY A 374 -13.69 -5.80 -10.23
C GLY A 374 -12.35 -6.53 -10.07
N LEU A 375 -11.26 -5.84 -9.70
CA LEU A 375 -9.97 -6.46 -9.42
C LEU A 375 -10.02 -7.35 -8.17
N SER A 376 -9.32 -8.48 -8.20
CA SER A 376 -9.13 -9.32 -7.01
C SER A 376 -8.18 -8.65 -6.01
N ILE A 377 -8.32 -9.03 -4.74
CA ILE A 377 -7.44 -8.52 -3.67
C ILE A 377 -5.96 -8.81 -3.96
N ASP A 378 -5.63 -9.96 -4.54
CA ASP A 378 -4.25 -10.33 -4.91
C ASP A 378 -3.64 -9.36 -5.95
N LYS A 379 -4.44 -8.89 -6.91
CA LYS A 379 -3.99 -7.88 -7.90
C LYS A 379 -3.72 -6.54 -7.23
N LEU A 380 -4.59 -6.11 -6.30
CA LEU A 380 -4.42 -4.88 -5.52
C LEU A 380 -3.20 -4.94 -4.57
N ILE A 381 -3.04 -6.05 -3.84
CA ILE A 381 -1.86 -6.32 -3.00
C ILE A 381 -0.59 -6.41 -3.85
N GLY A 382 -0.65 -7.05 -5.02
CA GLY A 382 0.46 -7.14 -5.97
C GLY A 382 0.93 -5.77 -6.44
N LEU A 383 0.00 -4.88 -6.81
CA LEU A 383 0.28 -3.48 -7.12
C LEU A 383 0.94 -2.76 -5.93
N ARG A 384 0.35 -2.86 -4.73
CA ARG A 384 0.86 -2.19 -3.53
C ARG A 384 2.22 -2.70 -3.05
N ASN A 385 2.52 -3.97 -3.26
CA ASN A 385 3.84 -4.55 -2.99
C ASN A 385 4.91 -4.07 -3.99
N LYS A 386 4.52 -3.70 -5.22
CA LYS A 386 5.45 -3.20 -6.25
C LYS A 386 5.63 -1.68 -6.21
N PHE A 387 4.60 -0.92 -5.86
CA PHE A 387 4.59 0.54 -5.91
C PHE A 387 4.25 1.19 -4.55
N ALA A 388 4.92 2.31 -4.25
CA ALA A 388 4.56 3.16 -3.11
C ALA A 388 3.23 3.90 -3.37
N PRO A 389 2.49 4.35 -2.34
CA PRO A 389 1.16 4.97 -2.53
C PRO A 389 1.20 6.18 -3.49
N GLY A 390 2.22 7.05 -3.39
CA GLY A 390 2.41 8.17 -4.31
C GLY A 390 2.67 7.76 -5.77
N GLN A 391 3.33 6.62 -6.00
CA GLN A 391 3.49 6.07 -7.36
C GLN A 391 2.17 5.51 -7.89
N ILE A 392 1.35 4.87 -7.04
CA ILE A 392 0.01 4.40 -7.42
C ILE A 392 -0.90 5.58 -7.75
N ALA A 393 -0.84 6.67 -6.99
CA ALA A 393 -1.57 7.90 -7.30
C ALA A 393 -1.15 8.49 -8.66
N GLN A 394 0.16 8.50 -8.96
CA GLN A 394 0.68 8.95 -10.25
C GLN A 394 0.23 8.02 -11.41
N LEU A 395 0.27 6.71 -11.22
CA LEU A 395 -0.25 5.73 -12.19
C LEU A 395 -1.75 5.91 -12.44
N LEU A 396 -2.55 6.12 -11.39
CA LEU A 396 -3.98 6.38 -11.49
C LEU A 396 -4.27 7.71 -12.21
N GLN A 397 -3.54 8.78 -11.90
CA GLN A 397 -3.68 10.07 -12.56
C GLN A 397 -3.36 9.99 -14.06
N GLN A 398 -2.29 9.30 -14.43
CA GLN A 398 -1.74 9.31 -15.79
C GLN A 398 -2.33 8.22 -16.68
N LEU A 399 -2.42 6.97 -16.20
CA LEU A 399 -2.97 5.85 -16.99
C LEU A 399 -4.49 5.72 -16.85
N LYS A 400 -5.08 6.24 -15.77
CA LYS A 400 -6.44 5.93 -15.29
C LYS A 400 -6.59 4.43 -14.97
N ILE A 401 -7.68 4.06 -14.30
CA ILE A 401 -7.96 2.65 -13.96
C ILE A 401 -7.93 1.77 -15.22
N ALA A 402 -8.54 2.22 -16.33
CA ALA A 402 -8.59 1.48 -17.58
C ALA A 402 -7.21 1.22 -18.23
N GLY A 403 -6.23 2.14 -18.07
CA GLY A 403 -4.86 1.94 -18.56
C GLY A 403 -3.96 1.19 -17.58
N LEU A 404 -4.28 1.20 -16.28
CA LEU A 404 -3.52 0.46 -15.26
C LEU A 404 -3.91 -1.02 -15.19
N THR A 405 -5.22 -1.34 -15.28
CA THR A 405 -5.74 -2.71 -15.15
C THR A 405 -5.04 -3.75 -16.03
N PRO A 406 -4.73 -3.50 -17.32
CA PRO A 406 -4.01 -4.47 -18.16
C PRO A 406 -2.66 -4.87 -17.60
N PHE A 407 -1.91 -3.96 -16.96
CA PHE A 407 -0.64 -4.29 -16.31
C PHE A 407 -0.80 -5.08 -15.02
N MET A 408 -1.98 -5.05 -14.40
CA MET A 408 -2.29 -5.81 -13.18
C MET A 408 -2.75 -7.25 -13.46
N GLU A 409 -2.85 -7.66 -14.74
CA GLU A 409 -3.33 -8.99 -15.09
C GLU A 409 -2.37 -10.10 -14.65
N TYR A 410 -1.06 -9.86 -14.81
CA TYR A 410 0.01 -10.79 -14.40
C TYR A 410 1.10 -10.05 -13.61
N PRO A 411 1.72 -10.67 -12.58
CA PRO A 411 2.78 -10.04 -11.79
C PRO A 411 3.98 -9.55 -12.62
N ILE A 412 4.27 -10.23 -13.73
CA ILE A 412 5.34 -9.88 -14.67
C ILE A 412 5.04 -8.57 -15.42
N TYR A 413 3.77 -8.26 -15.73
CA TYR A 413 3.40 -7.00 -16.38
C TYR A 413 3.50 -5.82 -15.40
N THR A 414 3.11 -6.02 -14.14
CA THR A 414 3.30 -5.04 -13.06
C THR A 414 4.79 -4.77 -12.82
N ALA A 415 5.65 -5.80 -12.92
CA ALA A 415 7.10 -5.65 -12.83
C ALA A 415 7.68 -4.89 -14.04
N PHE A 416 7.24 -5.22 -15.25
CA PHE A 416 7.63 -4.53 -16.49
C PHE A 416 7.24 -3.04 -16.45
N LEU A 417 5.99 -2.72 -16.09
CA LEU A 417 5.53 -1.34 -15.88
C LEU A 417 6.44 -0.59 -14.89
N LYS A 418 6.83 -1.22 -13.78
CA LYS A 418 7.73 -0.61 -12.79
C LYS A 418 9.11 -0.28 -13.38
N ALA A 419 9.66 -1.16 -14.21
CA ALA A 419 10.97 -0.95 -14.84
C ALA A 419 10.94 0.15 -15.91
N LEU A 420 9.81 0.31 -16.61
CA LEU A 420 9.60 1.35 -17.62
C LEU A 420 9.28 2.74 -17.05
N LEU A 421 8.69 2.81 -15.85
CA LEU A 421 8.09 4.04 -15.29
C LEU A 421 9.04 5.26 -15.22
N ALA A 422 10.35 5.03 -15.06
CA ALA A 422 11.36 6.07 -14.98
C ALA A 422 12.02 6.42 -16.32
N GLN A 423 11.75 5.64 -17.38
CA GLN A 423 12.47 5.66 -18.65
C GLN A 423 11.57 5.93 -19.86
N VAL A 424 10.27 5.65 -19.75
CA VAL A 424 9.29 5.76 -20.84
C VAL A 424 8.29 6.88 -20.53
N PRO A 425 8.02 7.81 -21.47
CA PRO A 425 6.97 8.82 -21.29
C PRO A 425 5.57 8.21 -21.14
N TRP A 426 4.65 8.97 -20.54
CA TRP A 426 3.31 8.48 -20.22
C TRP A 426 2.46 8.05 -21.43
N ALA A 427 2.59 8.72 -22.58
CA ALA A 427 1.80 8.37 -23.77
C ALA A 427 2.14 6.97 -24.33
N PRO A 428 3.41 6.59 -24.56
CA PRO A 428 3.77 5.19 -24.85
C PRO A 428 3.33 4.19 -23.78
N LEU A 429 3.34 4.53 -22.49
CA LEU A 429 2.82 3.62 -21.43
C LEU A 429 1.30 3.41 -21.53
N GLN A 430 0.53 4.45 -21.84
CA GLN A 430 -0.92 4.36 -22.10
C GLN A 430 -1.22 3.51 -23.34
N ASP A 431 -0.41 3.62 -24.39
CA ASP A 431 -0.56 2.77 -25.58
C ASP A 431 -0.13 1.32 -25.32
N LEU A 432 0.94 1.11 -24.56
CA LEU A 432 1.39 -0.23 -24.14
C LEU A 432 0.31 -0.98 -23.35
N ALA A 433 -0.51 -0.31 -22.55
CA ALA A 433 -1.64 -0.94 -21.85
C ALA A 433 -2.58 -1.71 -22.81
N LYS A 434 -2.77 -1.21 -24.04
CA LYS A 434 -3.62 -1.82 -25.08
C LYS A 434 -3.00 -3.07 -25.70
N TYR A 435 -1.67 -3.19 -25.61
CA TYR A 435 -0.88 -4.20 -26.31
C TYR A 435 -0.03 -5.09 -25.41
N VAL A 436 -0.03 -4.91 -24.08
CA VAL A 436 0.89 -5.58 -23.14
C VAL A 436 0.88 -7.12 -23.27
N GLY A 437 -0.25 -7.73 -23.64
CA GLY A 437 -0.34 -9.17 -23.94
C GLY A 437 0.54 -9.62 -25.12
N LYS A 438 0.81 -8.76 -26.11
CA LYS A 438 1.76 -9.01 -27.21
C LYS A 438 3.23 -8.97 -26.75
N PHE A 439 3.49 -8.42 -25.55
CA PHE A 439 4.82 -8.36 -24.95
C PHE A 439 5.03 -9.42 -23.85
N HIS A 440 4.10 -10.37 -23.66
CA HIS A 440 4.15 -11.35 -22.56
C HIS A 440 5.50 -12.07 -22.41
N ALA A 441 6.01 -12.62 -23.51
CA ALA A 441 7.30 -13.33 -23.55
C ALA A 441 8.53 -12.44 -23.32
N TYR A 442 8.36 -11.12 -23.25
CA TYR A 442 9.42 -10.14 -23.07
C TYR A 442 9.36 -9.45 -21.69
N CYS A 443 8.23 -9.50 -20.99
CA CYS A 443 8.05 -8.88 -19.67
C CYS A 443 8.92 -9.49 -18.56
N GLU A 444 9.47 -10.70 -18.77
CA GLU A 444 10.38 -11.39 -17.85
C GLU A 444 11.86 -11.07 -18.11
N ASP A 445 12.20 -10.56 -19.30
CA ASP A 445 13.56 -10.29 -19.76
C ASP A 445 14.00 -8.86 -19.38
N PRO A 446 15.01 -8.68 -18.50
CA PRO A 446 15.53 -7.36 -18.17
C PRO A 446 16.09 -6.60 -19.38
N ALA A 447 16.68 -7.30 -20.37
CA ALA A 447 17.20 -6.68 -21.58
C ALA A 447 16.07 -6.16 -22.48
N ALA A 448 14.94 -6.88 -22.56
CA ALA A 448 13.75 -6.42 -23.28
C ALA A 448 13.21 -5.08 -22.77
N THR A 449 13.39 -4.76 -21.49
CA THR A 449 13.04 -3.44 -20.94
C THR A 449 13.87 -2.35 -21.63
N GLY A 450 15.20 -2.52 -21.70
CA GLY A 450 16.08 -1.59 -22.41
C GLY A 450 15.80 -1.51 -23.92
N HIS A 451 15.50 -2.65 -24.55
CA HIS A 451 15.10 -2.68 -25.96
C HIS A 451 13.78 -1.93 -26.20
N PHE A 452 12.78 -2.09 -25.33
CA PHE A 452 11.52 -1.35 -25.43
C PHE A 452 11.74 0.15 -25.29
N VAL A 453 12.49 0.58 -24.26
CA VAL A 453 12.86 2.00 -24.02
C VAL A 453 13.54 2.62 -25.24
N THR A 454 14.40 1.87 -25.93
CA THR A 454 15.06 2.35 -27.16
C THR A 454 14.06 2.47 -28.32
N LEU A 455 13.23 1.45 -28.54
CA LEU A 455 12.28 1.42 -29.65
C LEU A 455 11.20 2.52 -29.56
N VAL A 456 10.70 2.84 -28.36
CA VAL A 456 9.68 3.89 -28.18
C VAL A 456 10.19 5.32 -28.37
N GLN A 457 11.50 5.51 -28.61
CA GLN A 457 12.05 6.82 -29.00
C GLN A 457 11.80 7.13 -30.49
N GLY A 458 11.71 6.09 -31.34
CA GLY A 458 11.50 6.23 -32.78
C GLY A 458 10.14 5.74 -33.29
N TYR A 459 9.47 4.83 -32.55
CA TYR A 459 8.26 4.14 -33.01
C TYR A 459 7.13 4.18 -31.98
N SER A 460 5.88 4.25 -32.44
CA SER A 460 4.71 4.02 -31.58
C SER A 460 4.62 2.55 -31.15
N VAL A 461 3.95 2.26 -30.04
CA VAL A 461 3.82 0.87 -29.54
C VAL A 461 3.11 -0.04 -30.54
N LYS A 462 2.14 0.49 -31.31
CA LYS A 462 1.47 -0.26 -32.37
C LYS A 462 2.43 -0.65 -33.50
N GLU A 463 3.33 0.26 -33.89
CA GLU A 463 4.36 -0.04 -34.89
C GLU A 463 5.36 -1.08 -34.37
N ILE A 464 5.78 -0.99 -33.11
CA ILE A 464 6.63 -2.00 -32.46
C ILE A 464 5.96 -3.39 -32.49
N VAL A 465 4.65 -3.47 -32.21
CA VAL A 465 3.90 -4.74 -32.31
C VAL A 465 3.92 -5.30 -33.74
N ASN A 466 3.61 -4.46 -34.74
CA ASN A 466 3.65 -4.90 -36.15
C ASN A 466 5.04 -5.38 -36.57
N LEU A 467 6.10 -4.68 -36.14
CA LEU A 467 7.49 -5.03 -36.40
C LEU A 467 7.89 -6.34 -35.68
N LEU A 468 7.38 -6.60 -34.47
CA LEU A 468 7.64 -7.85 -33.74
C LEU A 468 6.91 -9.06 -34.35
N GLU A 469 5.74 -8.83 -34.97
CA GLU A 469 5.03 -9.86 -35.72
C GLU A 469 5.79 -10.23 -37.01
N ALA A 470 6.25 -9.22 -37.78
CA ALA A 470 7.01 -9.41 -39.02
C ALA A 470 8.50 -9.78 -38.84
N ALA A 471 9.10 -9.52 -37.67
CA ALA A 471 10.49 -9.88 -37.40
C ALA A 471 10.67 -11.42 -37.52
N PRO A 472 11.63 -11.92 -38.32
CA PRO A 472 11.78 -13.35 -38.54
C PRO A 472 12.12 -14.09 -37.23
N PRO A 473 11.73 -15.36 -37.08
CA PRO A 473 12.07 -16.16 -35.92
C PRO A 473 13.59 -16.40 -35.86
N TYR A 474 14.11 -16.56 -34.65
CA TYR A 474 15.46 -17.07 -34.45
C TYR A 474 15.45 -18.60 -34.42
N LYS A 475 16.47 -19.21 -35.03
CA LYS A 475 16.79 -20.64 -34.87
C LYS A 475 17.71 -20.91 -33.68
N THR A 476 18.33 -19.86 -33.13
CA THR A 476 19.22 -19.87 -31.97
C THR A 476 18.56 -19.11 -30.80
N PRO A 477 18.55 -19.66 -29.57
CA PRO A 477 17.70 -19.13 -28.49
C PRO A 477 18.14 -17.76 -27.92
N ASP A 478 19.40 -17.36 -28.11
CA ASP A 478 20.03 -16.27 -27.35
C ASP A 478 19.64 -14.85 -27.78
N VAL A 479 18.79 -14.68 -28.80
CA VAL A 479 18.44 -13.34 -29.32
C VAL A 479 16.94 -13.13 -29.35
N ASN A 480 16.51 -12.11 -28.61
CA ASN A 480 15.13 -11.65 -28.55
C ASN A 480 14.78 -10.84 -29.82
N LYS A 481 13.58 -11.01 -30.40
CA LYS A 481 13.08 -10.19 -31.53
C LYS A 481 13.20 -8.68 -31.29
N MET A 482 13.03 -8.22 -30.04
CA MET A 482 13.21 -6.81 -29.69
C MET A 482 14.65 -6.32 -29.90
N SER A 483 15.65 -7.19 -29.68
CA SER A 483 17.06 -6.88 -29.95
C SER A 483 17.34 -6.72 -31.44
N LEU A 484 16.73 -7.57 -32.29
CA LEU A 484 16.78 -7.41 -33.75
C LEU A 484 16.27 -6.02 -34.17
N LEU A 485 15.10 -5.63 -33.68
CA LEU A 485 14.48 -4.36 -34.06
C LEU A 485 15.31 -3.15 -33.58
N VAL A 486 15.95 -3.25 -32.41
CA VAL A 486 16.88 -2.20 -31.94
C VAL A 486 18.09 -2.09 -32.86
N ALA A 487 18.72 -3.20 -33.25
CA ALA A 487 19.85 -3.21 -34.18
C ALA A 487 19.48 -2.61 -35.55
N LEU A 488 18.27 -2.90 -36.05
CA LEU A 488 17.78 -2.42 -37.34
C LEU A 488 17.16 -1.01 -37.31
N SER A 489 16.88 -0.45 -36.13
CA SER A 489 16.13 0.81 -36.00
C SER A 489 16.80 2.00 -36.71
N ALA A 490 18.13 2.03 -36.73
CA ALA A 490 18.91 3.06 -37.42
C ALA A 490 18.94 2.89 -38.95
N LYS A 491 18.54 1.73 -39.48
CA LYS A 491 18.60 1.42 -40.93
C LYS A 491 17.44 2.01 -41.72
N ALA A 492 16.30 2.22 -41.09
CA ALA A 492 15.09 2.68 -41.75
C ALA A 492 14.71 4.10 -41.33
N ASP A 493 14.25 4.91 -42.29
CA ASP A 493 13.68 6.24 -42.02
C ASP A 493 12.38 6.21 -41.19
N SER A 494 11.71 5.06 -41.13
CA SER A 494 10.37 4.89 -40.57
C SER A 494 10.05 3.42 -40.27
N ALA A 495 9.07 3.18 -39.39
CA ALA A 495 8.58 1.84 -39.09
C ALA A 495 7.99 1.13 -40.32
N SER A 496 7.33 1.86 -41.24
CA SER A 496 6.80 1.27 -42.48
C SER A 496 7.90 0.81 -43.43
N THR A 497 8.99 1.58 -43.53
CA THR A 497 10.18 1.16 -44.30
C THR A 497 10.83 -0.10 -43.69
N LEU A 498 11.01 -0.14 -42.37
CA LEU A 498 11.56 -1.32 -41.69
C LEU A 498 10.66 -2.55 -41.86
N LEU A 499 9.34 -2.37 -41.76
CA LEU A 499 8.36 -3.44 -41.96
C LEU A 499 8.44 -4.01 -43.39
N ALA A 500 8.59 -3.17 -44.41
CA ALA A 500 8.78 -3.62 -45.79
C ALA A 500 10.08 -4.43 -45.96
N ALA A 501 11.18 -3.98 -45.36
CA ALA A 501 12.46 -4.69 -45.35
C ALA A 501 12.38 -6.05 -44.65
N LEU A 502 11.73 -6.14 -43.48
CA LEU A 502 11.51 -7.39 -42.75
C LEU A 502 10.64 -8.37 -43.54
N ASN A 503 9.54 -7.90 -44.14
CA ASN A 503 8.69 -8.73 -45.00
C ASN A 503 9.44 -9.26 -46.23
N LEU A 504 10.37 -8.48 -46.82
CA LEU A 504 11.22 -8.97 -47.91
C LEU A 504 12.19 -10.06 -47.42
N CYS A 505 12.79 -9.87 -46.24
CA CYS A 505 13.66 -10.87 -45.60
C CYS A 505 12.91 -12.18 -45.29
N GLU A 506 11.66 -12.10 -44.79
CA GLU A 506 10.80 -13.26 -44.56
C GLU A 506 10.52 -14.01 -45.87
N ARG A 507 10.14 -13.29 -46.94
CA ARG A 507 9.92 -13.88 -48.27
C ARG A 507 11.17 -14.58 -48.82
N ALA A 508 12.36 -14.08 -48.49
CA ALA A 508 13.67 -14.64 -48.84
C ALA A 508 14.12 -15.80 -47.92
N GLU A 509 13.31 -16.20 -46.94
CA GLU A 509 13.63 -17.19 -45.90
C GLU A 509 14.92 -16.85 -45.12
N TRP A 510 15.09 -15.57 -44.78
CA TRP A 510 16.15 -15.14 -43.88
C TRP A 510 15.66 -15.24 -42.44
N ASP A 511 16.39 -16.00 -41.62
CA ASP A 511 16.24 -15.92 -40.17
C ASP A 511 16.91 -14.64 -39.62
N ALA A 512 16.60 -14.30 -38.37
CA ALA A 512 17.07 -13.04 -37.80
C ALA A 512 18.60 -12.98 -37.60
N ALA A 513 19.28 -14.12 -37.46
CA ALA A 513 20.75 -14.17 -37.47
C ALA A 513 21.32 -13.78 -38.85
N ARG A 514 20.69 -14.25 -39.93
CA ARG A 514 21.04 -13.85 -41.30
C ARG A 514 20.82 -12.35 -41.54
N VAL A 515 19.70 -11.80 -41.05
CA VAL A 515 19.42 -10.36 -41.12
C VAL A 515 20.48 -9.54 -40.37
N LEU A 516 20.85 -9.95 -39.15
CA LEU A 516 21.91 -9.28 -38.38
C LEU A 516 23.27 -9.28 -39.07
N ALA A 517 23.63 -10.36 -39.77
CA ALA A 517 24.89 -10.45 -40.50
C ALA A 517 24.92 -9.54 -41.75
N GLU A 518 23.81 -9.40 -42.47
CA GLU A 518 23.76 -8.65 -43.74
C GLU A 518 23.45 -7.16 -43.56
N GLN A 519 22.80 -6.75 -42.47
CA GLN A 519 22.44 -5.33 -42.23
C GLN A 519 23.63 -4.38 -42.13
N GLY A 520 24.85 -4.88 -41.92
CA GLY A 520 26.07 -4.06 -41.98
C GLY A 520 26.31 -3.41 -43.35
N ALA A 521 25.73 -3.98 -44.42
CA ALA A 521 25.75 -3.41 -45.77
C ALA A 521 24.55 -2.52 -46.09
N TRP A 522 23.58 -2.37 -45.17
CA TRP A 522 22.39 -1.54 -45.40
C TRP A 522 22.69 -0.08 -45.02
N PRO A 523 22.29 0.90 -45.84
CA PRO A 523 22.43 2.32 -45.50
C PRO A 523 21.61 2.69 -44.25
N ASP A 524 22.10 3.67 -43.50
CA ASP A 524 21.41 4.22 -42.32
C ASP A 524 20.37 5.27 -42.73
N GLY A 525 19.24 5.34 -42.02
CA GLY A 525 18.15 6.28 -42.29
C GLY A 525 17.51 6.14 -43.68
N ALA A 526 17.61 4.96 -44.29
CA ALA A 526 17.26 4.72 -45.67
C ALA A 526 15.75 4.54 -45.90
N LYS A 527 15.31 4.77 -47.13
CA LYS A 527 13.93 4.54 -47.60
C LYS A 527 13.72 3.10 -48.04
N ALA A 528 12.46 2.68 -48.10
CA ALA A 528 12.08 1.31 -48.51
C ALA A 528 12.79 0.83 -49.80
N ALA A 529 12.85 1.64 -50.86
CA ALA A 529 13.50 1.24 -52.11
C ALA A 529 15.02 1.02 -51.98
N GLU A 530 15.70 1.77 -51.11
CA GLU A 530 17.14 1.68 -50.87
C GLU A 530 17.47 0.43 -50.03
N LEU A 531 16.65 0.12 -49.02
CA LEU A 531 16.76 -1.12 -48.26
C LEU A 531 16.39 -2.35 -49.09
N GLU A 532 15.33 -2.30 -49.91
CA GLU A 532 14.97 -3.40 -50.82
C GLU A 532 16.12 -3.72 -51.78
N LEU A 533 16.80 -2.72 -52.34
CA LEU A 533 17.97 -2.90 -53.21
C LEU A 533 19.17 -3.49 -52.44
N ALA A 534 19.44 -3.02 -51.21
CA ALA A 534 20.53 -3.55 -50.38
C ALA A 534 20.31 -5.03 -49.96
N ILE A 535 19.05 -5.42 -49.72
CA ILE A 535 18.65 -6.81 -49.46
C ILE A 535 18.77 -7.65 -50.73
N GLU A 536 18.24 -7.16 -51.85
CA GLU A 536 18.22 -7.82 -53.15
C GLU A 536 19.62 -8.27 -53.60
N GLY A 537 20.60 -7.36 -53.58
CA GLY A 537 21.99 -7.67 -53.96
C GLY A 537 22.66 -8.76 -53.10
N ARG A 538 22.06 -9.15 -51.98
CA ARG A 538 22.52 -10.23 -51.09
C ARG A 538 21.66 -11.50 -51.16
N MET A 539 20.44 -11.42 -51.71
CA MET A 539 19.49 -12.55 -51.80
C MET A 539 19.96 -13.69 -52.69
N MET A 540 20.69 -13.39 -53.77
CA MET A 540 21.20 -14.38 -54.73
C MET A 540 22.67 -14.71 -54.49
N ALA A 541 23.49 -13.72 -54.10
CA ALA A 541 24.96 -13.84 -53.99
C ALA A 541 25.46 -14.87 -52.95
N ASN A 542 24.59 -15.32 -52.05
CA ASN A 542 24.94 -16.24 -50.95
C ASN A 542 24.21 -17.59 -51.04
N ILE A 543 23.62 -17.91 -52.20
CA ILE A 543 22.97 -19.18 -52.47
C ILE A 543 23.72 -19.84 -53.62
N ASP A 544 24.42 -20.93 -53.32
CA ASP A 544 24.93 -21.83 -54.35
C ASP A 544 23.74 -22.37 -55.16
N LYS A 545 23.68 -22.00 -56.44
CA LYS A 545 22.58 -22.36 -57.33
C LYS A 545 22.51 -23.86 -57.58
N ASP A 546 23.65 -24.54 -57.62
CA ASP A 546 23.71 -25.95 -58.00
C ASP A 546 23.37 -26.85 -56.81
N ASP A 547 23.76 -26.48 -55.58
CA ASP A 547 23.40 -27.19 -54.35
C ASP A 547 22.03 -26.78 -53.76
N GLN A 548 21.65 -25.50 -53.82
CA GLN A 548 20.44 -24.94 -53.21
C GLN A 548 19.43 -24.41 -54.25
N PHE A 549 19.34 -25.05 -55.41
CA PHE A 549 18.51 -24.61 -56.54
C PHE A 549 17.05 -24.25 -56.18
N ALA A 550 16.43 -24.99 -55.26
CA ALA A 550 15.08 -24.71 -54.77
C ALA A 550 14.95 -23.30 -54.16
N ARG A 551 15.91 -22.94 -53.30
CA ARG A 551 15.98 -21.65 -52.61
C ARG A 551 16.36 -20.53 -53.58
N TRP A 552 17.28 -20.83 -54.52
CA TRP A 552 17.68 -19.92 -55.58
C TRP A 552 16.50 -19.53 -56.49
N ILE A 553 15.70 -20.51 -56.94
CA ILE A 553 14.50 -20.28 -57.75
C ILE A 553 13.41 -19.53 -56.96
N LYS A 554 13.25 -19.80 -55.65
CA LYS A 554 12.32 -19.05 -54.80
C LYS A 554 12.74 -17.57 -54.68
N ASN A 555 14.01 -17.29 -54.41
CA ASN A 555 14.50 -15.92 -54.32
C ASN A 555 14.42 -15.20 -55.68
N LEU A 556 14.79 -15.87 -56.78
CA LEU A 556 14.61 -15.33 -58.12
C LEU A 556 13.16 -14.93 -58.41
N ALA A 557 12.19 -15.74 -57.98
CA ALA A 557 10.77 -15.40 -58.16
C ALA A 557 10.37 -14.12 -57.41
N VAL A 558 10.82 -13.96 -56.16
CA VAL A 558 10.59 -12.73 -55.38
C VAL A 558 11.18 -11.50 -56.08
N LEU A 559 12.39 -11.63 -56.64
CA LEU A 559 13.06 -10.53 -57.35
C LEU A 559 12.45 -10.23 -58.72
N ALA A 560 11.96 -11.25 -59.42
CA ALA A 560 11.27 -11.09 -60.70
C ALA A 560 9.88 -10.44 -60.54
N GLU A 561 9.12 -10.79 -59.50
CA GLU A 561 7.84 -10.12 -59.18
C GLU A 561 8.02 -8.63 -58.85
N LYS A 562 9.16 -8.26 -58.27
CA LYS A 562 9.55 -6.88 -57.98
C LYS A 562 10.16 -6.14 -59.19
N GLY A 563 10.44 -6.82 -60.29
CA GLY A 563 11.06 -6.25 -61.49
C GLY A 563 12.58 -6.02 -61.40
N TYR A 564 13.24 -6.48 -60.33
CA TYR A 564 14.71 -6.38 -60.20
C TYR A 564 15.45 -7.33 -61.16
N HIS A 565 14.80 -8.43 -61.54
CA HIS A 565 15.34 -9.43 -62.47
C HIS A 565 14.35 -9.76 -63.58
N THR A 566 14.86 -9.88 -64.81
CA THR A 566 14.13 -10.33 -65.99
C THR A 566 14.55 -11.76 -66.35
N ILE A 567 13.56 -12.63 -66.53
CA ILE A 567 13.76 -14.00 -67.03
C ILE A 567 13.32 -14.06 -68.50
N THR A 568 14.26 -14.34 -69.39
CA THR A 568 13.99 -14.56 -70.81
C THR A 568 13.93 -16.06 -71.09
N TYR A 569 12.84 -16.49 -71.73
CA TYR A 569 12.56 -17.89 -72.04
C TYR A 569 12.88 -18.16 -73.52
N GLY A 570 13.87 -19.00 -73.78
CA GLY A 570 14.29 -19.37 -75.13
C GLY A 570 13.25 -20.17 -75.92
N ASN A 571 13.69 -20.72 -77.05
CA ASN A 571 12.90 -21.67 -77.83
C ASN A 571 12.95 -23.07 -77.20
N VAL A 572 11.96 -23.90 -77.49
CA VAL A 572 11.99 -25.32 -77.12
C VAL A 572 12.95 -26.06 -78.05
N VAL A 573 13.88 -26.83 -77.48
CA VAL A 573 14.86 -27.63 -78.23
C VAL A 573 14.72 -29.09 -77.83
N THR A 574 14.63 -29.99 -78.80
CA THR A 574 14.67 -31.44 -78.57
C THR A 574 16.11 -31.90 -78.37
N LEU A 575 16.39 -32.58 -77.26
CA LEU A 575 17.71 -33.17 -76.99
C LEU A 575 17.89 -34.48 -77.77
N GLY A 576 19.12 -34.76 -78.20
CA GLY A 576 19.47 -36.02 -78.84
C GLY A 576 19.45 -37.19 -77.85
N GLY A 577 18.66 -38.23 -78.13
CA GLY A 577 18.60 -39.44 -77.30
C GLY A 577 17.42 -40.36 -77.63
N LYS A 578 17.30 -41.48 -76.91
CA LYS A 578 16.19 -42.45 -77.06
C LYS A 578 14.84 -41.96 -76.48
N MET A 579 14.84 -40.89 -75.70
CA MET A 579 13.63 -40.23 -75.21
C MET A 579 13.54 -38.85 -75.85
N LEU A 580 12.35 -38.47 -76.34
CA LEU A 580 12.05 -37.19 -77.02
C LEU A 580 12.08 -35.97 -76.08
N THR A 581 13.06 -35.92 -75.20
CA THR A 581 13.23 -34.94 -74.13
C THR A 581 13.44 -33.56 -74.72
N LYS A 582 12.81 -32.55 -74.12
CA LYS A 582 12.83 -31.16 -74.60
C LYS A 582 13.28 -30.22 -73.51
N GLU A 583 13.99 -29.17 -73.89
CA GLU A 583 14.47 -28.14 -72.97
C GLU A 583 14.13 -26.74 -73.45
N VAL A 584 13.90 -25.82 -72.51
CA VAL A 584 13.95 -24.37 -72.73
C VAL A 584 15.02 -23.81 -71.82
N LEU A 585 16.02 -23.16 -72.40
CA LEU A 585 16.99 -22.37 -71.65
C LEU A 585 16.31 -21.08 -71.15
N CYS A 586 16.40 -20.84 -69.86
CA CYS A 586 15.95 -19.62 -69.20
C CYS A 586 17.18 -18.79 -68.80
N THR A 587 17.33 -17.63 -69.42
CA THR A 587 18.39 -16.67 -69.09
C THR A 587 17.85 -15.64 -68.10
N VAL A 588 18.60 -15.39 -67.03
CA VAL A 588 18.27 -14.45 -65.95
C VAL A 588 19.22 -13.27 -66.05
N SER A 589 18.67 -12.06 -66.09
CA SER A 589 19.43 -10.81 -66.19
C SER A 589 18.82 -9.73 -65.29
N GLY A 590 19.68 -8.95 -64.63
CA GLY A 590 19.27 -7.89 -63.69
C GLY A 590 20.37 -7.66 -62.66
N ASN A 591 20.56 -6.42 -62.22
CA ASN A 591 21.46 -6.03 -61.11
C ASN A 591 22.85 -6.73 -61.07
N GLY A 592 23.46 -6.94 -62.24
CA GLY A 592 24.77 -7.60 -62.36
C GLY A 592 24.76 -9.13 -62.40
N LEU A 593 23.62 -9.78 -62.13
CA LEU A 593 23.43 -11.21 -62.33
C LEU A 593 23.27 -11.51 -63.83
N ASN A 594 24.03 -12.50 -64.31
CA ASN A 594 23.86 -13.09 -65.63
C ASN A 594 23.93 -14.62 -65.48
N GLU A 595 22.78 -15.23 -65.29
CA GLU A 595 22.66 -16.63 -64.87
C GLU A 595 21.70 -17.41 -65.76
N SER A 596 21.75 -18.73 -65.67
CA SER A 596 20.80 -19.59 -66.39
C SER A 596 20.32 -20.80 -65.62
N PHE A 597 19.11 -21.23 -65.95
CA PHE A 597 18.50 -22.49 -65.56
C PHE A 597 17.72 -23.06 -66.75
N VAL A 598 17.23 -24.30 -66.63
CA VAL A 598 16.53 -25.00 -67.71
C VAL A 598 15.17 -25.49 -67.25
N VAL A 599 14.14 -25.24 -68.06
CA VAL A 599 12.87 -25.96 -68.01
C VAL A 599 13.04 -27.23 -68.84
N HIS A 600 12.83 -28.38 -68.22
CA HIS A 600 13.08 -29.69 -68.81
C HIS A 600 11.78 -30.49 -68.88
N GLY A 601 11.43 -30.96 -70.08
CA GLY A 601 10.19 -31.68 -70.37
C GLY A 601 10.45 -33.09 -70.90
N HIS A 602 9.66 -34.06 -70.46
CA HIS A 602 9.73 -35.45 -70.91
C HIS A 602 8.39 -35.88 -71.53
N PRO A 603 8.18 -35.70 -72.85
CA PRO A 603 6.99 -36.16 -73.55
C PRO A 603 6.71 -37.65 -73.31
N GLY A 604 5.51 -37.96 -72.83
CA GLY A 604 5.08 -39.33 -72.51
C GLY A 604 5.53 -39.89 -71.15
N ALA A 605 6.30 -39.14 -70.34
CA ALA A 605 6.56 -39.55 -68.97
C ALA A 605 5.29 -39.44 -68.12
N GLY A 606 4.85 -40.56 -67.55
CA GLY A 606 3.77 -40.60 -66.57
C GLY A 606 4.22 -40.15 -65.17
N LYS A 607 3.42 -40.48 -64.14
CA LYS A 607 3.76 -40.19 -62.73
C LYS A 607 5.18 -40.68 -62.39
N ALA A 608 5.90 -39.86 -61.60
CA ALA A 608 7.30 -40.08 -61.25
C ALA A 608 7.60 -41.51 -60.77
N GLN A 609 8.68 -42.09 -61.28
CA GLN A 609 9.11 -43.45 -60.94
C GLN A 609 9.83 -43.50 -59.59
N VAL A 610 9.75 -44.66 -58.90
CA VAL A 610 10.29 -44.85 -57.54
C VAL A 610 11.80 -44.55 -57.42
N GLY A 611 12.58 -44.81 -58.48
CA GLY A 611 14.02 -44.47 -58.57
C GLY A 611 14.35 -43.09 -59.16
N SER A 612 13.35 -42.30 -59.53
CA SER A 612 13.50 -40.90 -59.97
C SER A 612 12.24 -40.10 -59.59
N PRO A 613 12.03 -39.83 -58.29
CA PRO A 613 10.80 -39.21 -57.78
C PRO A 613 10.56 -37.79 -58.31
N ASN A 614 11.56 -37.17 -58.96
CA ASN A 614 11.51 -35.82 -59.53
C ASN A 614 11.40 -35.81 -61.07
N ALA A 615 11.20 -36.96 -61.72
CA ALA A 615 10.93 -37.05 -63.16
C ALA A 615 9.42 -36.85 -63.43
N SER A 616 8.94 -35.61 -63.29
CA SER A 616 7.63 -35.17 -63.78
C SER A 616 7.66 -34.85 -65.29
N ASP A 617 6.49 -34.66 -65.87
CA ASP A 617 6.26 -34.22 -67.26
C ASP A 617 7.05 -32.94 -67.61
N ILE A 618 7.08 -31.98 -66.68
CA ILE A 618 7.93 -30.78 -66.68
C ILE A 618 8.59 -30.62 -65.30
N HIS A 619 9.87 -30.25 -65.26
CA HIS A 619 10.59 -29.81 -64.06
C HIS A 619 11.62 -28.72 -64.37
N LEU A 620 12.13 -28.03 -63.36
CA LEU A 620 13.28 -27.12 -63.48
C LEU A 620 14.56 -27.79 -62.96
N LYS A 621 15.72 -27.42 -63.54
CA LYS A 621 17.07 -27.78 -63.08
C LYS A 621 18.08 -26.66 -63.35
N PRO A 622 19.25 -26.64 -62.69
CA PRO A 622 20.38 -25.82 -63.12
C PRO A 622 20.84 -26.20 -64.54
N SER A 623 21.44 -25.26 -65.27
CA SER A 623 21.83 -25.46 -66.67
C SER A 623 22.98 -26.47 -66.88
N GLY A 624 23.82 -26.71 -65.86
CA GLY A 624 24.87 -27.75 -65.88
C GLY A 624 24.59 -29.00 -65.02
N GLY A 625 23.48 -29.03 -64.26
CA GLY A 625 23.25 -30.02 -63.22
C GLY A 625 22.59 -31.32 -63.72
N TYR A 626 23.29 -32.45 -63.57
CA TYR A 626 22.69 -33.80 -63.73
C TYR A 626 22.07 -34.35 -62.45
N ASN A 627 22.34 -33.74 -61.29
CA ASN A 627 21.87 -34.19 -59.98
C ASN A 627 20.33 -34.25 -59.93
N VAL A 628 19.76 -35.43 -59.69
CA VAL A 628 18.31 -35.62 -59.58
C VAL A 628 17.70 -34.98 -58.32
N ASN A 629 18.52 -34.74 -57.30
CA ASN A 629 18.08 -34.21 -56.01
C ASN A 629 17.84 -32.68 -56.02
N THR A 630 18.35 -31.96 -57.03
CA THR A 630 18.27 -30.50 -57.11
C THR A 630 17.17 -30.01 -58.08
N ARG A 631 16.33 -30.93 -58.56
CA ARG A 631 15.22 -30.65 -59.50
C ARG A 631 13.96 -30.17 -58.79
N LEU A 632 13.28 -29.19 -59.37
CA LEU A 632 11.97 -28.72 -58.91
C LEU A 632 10.85 -29.27 -59.79
N LYS A 633 9.93 -30.04 -59.21
CA LYS A 633 8.72 -30.49 -59.89
C LYS A 633 7.77 -29.31 -60.11
N ARG A 634 6.83 -29.49 -61.05
CA ARG A 634 5.79 -28.52 -61.38
C ARG A 634 5.14 -27.84 -60.17
N GLU A 635 4.78 -28.60 -59.13
CA GLU A 635 4.08 -28.11 -57.93
C GLU A 635 4.95 -27.20 -57.04
N GLN A 636 6.27 -27.21 -57.27
CA GLN A 636 7.27 -26.43 -56.54
C GLN A 636 7.74 -25.20 -57.33
N ILE A 637 7.29 -25.01 -58.58
CA ILE A 637 7.68 -23.86 -59.42
C ILE A 637 6.86 -22.63 -59.01
N PRO A 638 7.50 -21.50 -58.65
CA PRO A 638 6.79 -20.26 -58.35
C PRO A 638 5.93 -19.76 -59.52
N VAL A 639 4.75 -19.22 -59.22
CA VAL A 639 3.72 -18.86 -60.20
C VAL A 639 4.24 -17.87 -61.25
N VAL A 640 5.04 -16.87 -60.86
CA VAL A 640 5.65 -15.89 -61.78
C VAL A 640 6.54 -16.57 -62.84
N ILE A 641 7.33 -17.56 -62.44
CA ILE A 641 8.23 -18.32 -63.32
C ILE A 641 7.40 -19.27 -64.19
N TRP A 642 6.49 -20.03 -63.59
CA TRP A 642 5.62 -20.95 -64.31
C TRP A 642 4.85 -20.24 -65.42
N ASN A 643 4.23 -19.10 -65.10
CA ASN A 643 3.46 -18.29 -66.04
C ASN A 643 4.36 -17.73 -67.15
N GLY A 644 5.55 -17.22 -66.82
CA GLY A 644 6.53 -16.65 -67.76
C GLY A 644 6.97 -17.59 -68.87
N ILE A 645 7.01 -18.92 -68.63
CA ILE A 645 7.29 -19.93 -69.66
C ILE A 645 6.29 -19.82 -70.84
N GLY A 646 5.03 -19.50 -70.54
CA GLY A 646 3.93 -19.36 -71.50
C GLY A 646 3.31 -20.70 -71.96
N ASP A 647 1.99 -20.72 -72.17
CA ASP A 647 1.23 -21.94 -72.50
C ASP A 647 1.72 -22.65 -73.77
N ALA A 648 2.16 -21.90 -74.79
CA ALA A 648 2.66 -22.48 -76.02
C ALA A 648 3.89 -23.36 -75.77
N ARG A 649 4.91 -22.84 -75.07
CA ARG A 649 6.13 -23.59 -74.71
C ARG A 649 5.80 -24.75 -73.77
N ARG A 650 4.92 -24.56 -72.78
CA ARG A 650 4.49 -25.63 -71.85
C ARG A 650 3.84 -26.82 -72.58
N LYS A 651 2.98 -26.54 -73.57
CA LYS A 651 2.38 -27.58 -74.43
C LYS A 651 3.43 -28.24 -75.33
N GLU A 652 4.34 -27.47 -75.91
CA GLU A 652 5.38 -28.00 -76.79
C GLU A 652 6.40 -28.90 -76.08
N LEU A 653 6.76 -28.57 -74.83
CA LEU A 653 7.62 -29.35 -73.93
C LEU A 653 7.06 -30.75 -73.60
N THR A 654 5.74 -30.93 -73.65
CA THR A 654 5.05 -32.20 -73.30
C THR A 654 4.46 -32.93 -74.52
N LYS A 655 4.39 -32.26 -75.67
CA LYS A 655 3.96 -32.84 -76.95
C LYS A 655 4.93 -33.95 -77.39
N GLN A 656 4.39 -35.15 -77.60
CA GLN A 656 5.10 -36.27 -78.25
C GLN A 656 5.41 -35.93 -79.72
#